data_AF-A0A6S4QFW4-F1
#
_entry.id   AF-A0A6S4QFW4-F1
#
_cell.length_a   1.000
_cell.length_b   1.000
_cell.length_c   1.000
_cell.angle_alpha   90.00
_cell.angle_beta   90.00
_cell.angle_gamma   90.00
#
_symmetry.space_group_name_H-M   'P 1'
#
loop_
_entity.id
_entity.type
_entity.pdbx_description
1 polymer ?
#
loop_
_entity_poly.entity_id
_entity_poly.type
_entity_poly.pdbx_seq_one_letter_code
_entity_poly.pdbx_strand_id
1 'polypeptide(L)'
;MHALEMPAAKTIEHAYQPSYTLLQEAIKKVGVGRRGSTRLSAVELDRLKNKTLLNNCSAISKGAFLAALLNQGLEHGEERLVRVMTRSATDYNNNTIPPTPKKTAPILAKAFPSYPAKYVLDWLLYEDNAYEVCFTEWKSQTSLLSLDDAAVIFERWALSENNPSHAPTKLGCDEQLRKALYIVLTLVHTLSKKETLTEKEAYVLGQFLLLSKPATTSASSAIPVRNAVNTVAPLLYSWGAEFIRGFCMSMLRVRYETRSEWNGLYKALTATVRPLLVKNNFSARKTKEASQKWLPSKIRSDHPILILSEPMNGYTKHAFITPLLAWWSTEYLRMKAVHLTGSNPGPKFGFTFKDLATSLNLPLLSEQALAAARVRNCGVIADQSVFVPAMHAWVRRRREIVKRPAWATLEKVVNPITPITPITPITLLDENVATSKKVEAAYTGHMAMPDLKRVILITSAFHGPYFEKMCDLARTAGYVGYIIVQWGTEGGLGATLSRPLKLRAGVKVNAFYPAERTAKLTSARSSTQAAYLEQDFTMSYKDIDYPRVREVYAHINADENARFVDHWLERCYTRLSNERLRLPHMSESARLYKYVCAGDLLYAGLRDDAERNFAACVRIALLGYTAALSWIEHKWAVGS
;
A
#
# COMPACT_ATOMS: atom_id res chain seq x y z
N MET A 1 -32.59 -23.32 1.30
CA MET A 1 -33.56 -22.21 1.33
C MET A 1 -33.42 -21.43 2.63
N HIS A 2 -32.43 -20.54 2.68
CA HIS A 2 -32.60 -19.23 3.32
C HIS A 2 -32.28 -18.28 2.18
N ALA A 3 -33.28 -17.54 1.70
CA ALA A 3 -33.05 -16.48 0.74
C ALA A 3 -32.13 -15.46 1.42
N LEU A 4 -30.87 -15.44 1.00
CA LEU A 4 -30.05 -14.24 1.13
C LEU A 4 -30.71 -13.22 0.20
N GLU A 5 -31.76 -12.57 0.68
CA GLU A 5 -32.16 -11.28 0.15
C GLU A 5 -30.94 -10.38 0.35
N MET A 6 -30.08 -10.32 -0.67
CA MET A 6 -29.12 -9.24 -0.74
C MET A 6 -29.97 -7.97 -0.75
N PRO A 7 -29.78 -7.04 0.20
CA PRO A 7 -30.51 -5.79 0.18
C PRO A 7 -30.36 -5.21 -1.22
N ALA A 8 -31.49 -4.86 -1.84
CA ALA A 8 -31.53 -4.37 -3.22
C ALA A 8 -30.35 -3.42 -3.46
N ALA A 9 -29.58 -3.62 -4.53
CA ALA A 9 -28.30 -2.93 -4.73
C ALA A 9 -28.40 -1.38 -4.63
N LYS A 10 -29.59 -0.81 -4.91
CA LYS A 10 -29.91 0.61 -4.70
C LYS A 10 -29.90 1.05 -3.22
N THR A 11 -30.26 0.16 -2.30
CA THR A 11 -30.24 0.43 -0.85
C THR A 11 -28.80 0.45 -0.31
N ILE A 12 -27.86 -0.27 -0.94
CA ILE A 12 -26.48 -0.37 -0.45
C ILE A 12 -25.59 0.80 -0.92
N GLU A 13 -25.78 1.34 -2.13
CA GLU A 13 -25.04 2.54 -2.58
C GLU A 13 -25.29 3.77 -1.69
N HIS A 14 -26.47 3.88 -1.08
CA HIS A 14 -26.80 4.93 -0.10
C HIS A 14 -26.39 4.59 1.33
N ALA A 15 -26.27 3.29 1.69
CA ALA A 15 -26.05 2.88 3.08
C ALA A 15 -24.63 3.14 3.61
N TYR A 16 -23.64 3.40 2.75
CA TYR A 16 -22.25 3.58 3.19
C TYR A 16 -21.58 4.83 2.62
N GLN A 17 -22.30 5.97 2.59
CA GLN A 17 -21.61 7.25 2.61
C GLN A 17 -21.36 7.61 4.07
N PRO A 18 -20.12 7.43 4.60
CA PRO A 18 -19.83 7.89 5.94
C PRO A 18 -20.12 9.39 6.00
N SER A 19 -20.88 9.81 7.02
CA SER A 19 -21.05 11.23 7.34
C SER A 19 -19.67 11.81 7.60
N TYR A 20 -19.19 12.64 6.68
CA TYR A 20 -17.91 13.31 6.87
C TYR A 20 -18.06 14.37 7.96
N THR A 21 -17.04 14.51 8.79
CA THR A 21 -16.92 15.70 9.64
C THR A 21 -16.71 16.94 8.77
N LEU A 22 -17.04 18.12 9.29
CA LEU A 22 -16.78 19.39 8.59
C LEU A 22 -15.32 19.53 8.14
N LEU A 23 -14.37 19.06 8.96
CA LEU A 23 -12.95 19.08 8.63
C LEU A 23 -12.62 18.13 7.46
N GLN A 24 -13.25 16.96 7.41
CA GLN A 24 -13.07 16.02 6.31
C GLN A 24 -13.67 16.54 4.98
N GLU A 25 -14.81 17.21 5.04
CA GLU A 25 -15.36 17.93 3.89
C GLU A 25 -14.41 19.02 3.41
N ALA A 26 -13.83 19.78 4.35
CA ALA A 26 -12.82 20.77 4.04
C ALA A 26 -11.59 20.13 3.39
N ILE A 27 -11.05 19.02 3.92
CA ILE A 27 -9.94 18.26 3.30
C ILE A 27 -10.30 17.81 1.87
N LYS A 28 -11.54 17.38 1.63
CA LYS A 28 -12.02 17.02 0.28
C LYS A 28 -11.95 18.20 -0.68
N LYS A 29 -12.28 19.40 -0.21
CA LYS A 29 -12.29 20.63 -1.00
C LYS A 29 -10.89 21.19 -1.24
N VAL A 30 -10.06 21.27 -0.20
CA VAL A 30 -8.72 21.89 -0.29
C VAL A 30 -7.66 20.95 -0.86
N GLY A 31 -7.78 19.65 -0.67
CA GLY A 31 -6.76 18.71 -1.16
C GLY A 31 -6.84 18.49 -2.67
N VAL A 32 -5.68 18.37 -3.33
CA VAL A 32 -5.55 18.14 -4.78
C VAL A 32 -6.41 16.95 -5.23
N GLY A 33 -7.44 17.24 -6.03
CA GLY A 33 -8.37 16.29 -6.61
C GLY A 33 -8.61 16.57 -8.10
N ARG A 34 -9.52 15.82 -8.73
CA ARG A 34 -9.81 15.94 -10.17
C ARG A 34 -10.27 17.35 -10.58
N ARG A 35 -10.90 18.09 -9.67
CA ARG A 35 -11.40 19.46 -9.90
C ARG A 35 -10.38 20.53 -9.48
N GLY A 36 -9.13 20.16 -9.24
CA GLY A 36 -8.16 21.03 -8.59
C GLY A 36 -8.47 21.19 -7.10
N SER A 37 -7.78 22.14 -6.49
CA SER A 37 -7.90 22.48 -5.08
C SER A 37 -8.72 23.77 -4.98
N THR A 38 -9.83 23.76 -4.24
CA THR A 38 -10.68 24.96 -4.07
C THR A 38 -10.47 25.54 -2.68
N ARG A 39 -10.43 26.87 -2.60
CA ARG A 39 -10.39 27.61 -1.33
C ARG A 39 -11.65 27.38 -0.51
N LEU A 40 -11.52 27.55 0.80
CA LEU A 40 -12.67 27.56 1.71
C LEU A 40 -13.36 28.93 1.63
N SER A 41 -14.69 28.95 1.66
CA SER A 41 -15.45 30.19 1.75
C SER A 41 -15.35 30.79 3.16
N ALA A 42 -15.63 32.08 3.31
CA ALA A 42 -15.67 32.74 4.62
C ALA A 42 -16.61 32.00 5.61
N VAL A 43 -17.77 31.55 5.11
CA VAL A 43 -18.74 30.78 5.90
C VAL A 43 -18.17 29.43 6.35
N GLU A 44 -17.47 28.71 5.48
CA GLU A 44 -16.83 27.44 5.84
C GLU A 44 -15.71 27.65 6.87
N LEU A 45 -14.89 28.71 6.69
CA LEU A 45 -13.85 29.08 7.65
C LEU A 45 -14.46 29.42 9.02
N ASP A 46 -15.56 30.17 9.07
CA ASP A 46 -16.23 30.51 10.33
C ASP A 46 -16.84 29.28 11.02
N ARG A 47 -17.41 28.33 10.25
CA ARG A 47 -17.87 27.05 10.80
C ARG A 47 -16.70 26.23 11.37
N LEU A 48 -15.56 26.21 10.69
CA LEU A 48 -14.36 25.51 11.16
C LEU A 48 -13.69 26.19 12.35
N LYS A 49 -13.84 27.51 12.54
CA LYS A 49 -13.30 28.21 13.73
C LYS A 49 -13.99 27.84 15.03
N ASN A 50 -15.15 27.18 14.98
CA ASN A 50 -15.83 26.70 16.17
C ASN A 50 -14.95 25.64 16.87
N LYS A 51 -14.37 26.00 18.03
CA LYS A 51 -13.45 25.15 18.80
C LYS A 51 -14.03 23.77 19.11
N THR A 52 -15.31 23.69 19.44
CA THR A 52 -15.97 22.42 19.76
C THR A 52 -15.95 21.45 18.58
N LEU A 53 -16.16 21.97 17.37
CA LEU A 53 -16.13 21.16 16.14
C LEU A 53 -14.71 20.67 15.81
N LEU A 54 -13.71 21.54 16.00
CA LEU A 54 -12.31 21.15 15.81
C LEU A 54 -11.82 20.16 16.89
N ASN A 55 -12.27 20.31 18.14
CA ASN A 55 -11.88 19.39 19.22
C ASN A 55 -12.41 17.97 19.00
N ASN A 56 -13.51 17.83 18.28
CA ASN A 56 -14.07 16.53 17.90
C ASN A 56 -13.37 15.89 16.69
N CYS A 57 -12.44 16.60 16.04
CA CYS A 57 -11.67 16.05 14.92
C CYS A 57 -10.40 15.35 15.43
N SER A 58 -10.05 14.23 14.79
CA SER A 58 -8.82 13.50 15.14
C SER A 58 -7.56 14.28 14.74
N ALA A 59 -6.46 14.01 15.43
CA ALA A 59 -5.17 14.64 15.19
C ALA A 59 -4.70 14.46 13.74
N ILE A 60 -4.86 13.24 13.21
CA ILE A 60 -4.45 12.90 11.86
C ILE A 60 -5.24 13.67 10.78
N SER A 61 -6.55 13.88 10.98
CA SER A 61 -7.34 14.73 10.09
C SER A 61 -6.87 16.19 10.15
N LYS A 62 -6.54 16.70 11.35
CA LYS A 62 -6.00 18.08 11.50
C LYS A 62 -4.66 18.24 10.79
N GLY A 63 -3.75 17.28 10.95
CA GLY A 63 -2.45 17.28 10.25
C GLY A 63 -2.62 17.24 8.74
N ALA A 64 -3.51 16.37 8.25
CA ALA A 64 -3.82 16.26 6.82
C ALA A 64 -4.43 17.54 6.25
N PHE A 65 -5.33 18.17 6.99
CA PHE A 65 -5.93 19.44 6.61
C PHE A 65 -4.92 20.58 6.56
N LEU A 66 -4.04 20.70 7.57
CA LEU A 66 -2.99 21.71 7.58
C LEU A 66 -2.04 21.55 6.38
N ALA A 67 -1.59 20.33 6.10
CA ALA A 67 -0.78 20.04 4.92
C ALA A 67 -1.46 20.48 3.61
N ALA A 68 -2.76 20.24 3.48
CA ALA A 68 -3.51 20.66 2.31
C ALA A 68 -3.59 22.19 2.18
N LEU A 69 -3.79 22.92 3.28
CA LEU A 69 -3.77 24.39 3.30
C LEU A 69 -2.39 24.97 2.95
N LEU A 70 -1.33 24.47 3.59
CA LEU A 70 0.05 24.92 3.30
C LEU A 70 0.43 24.70 1.84
N ASN A 71 -0.06 23.61 1.24
CA ASN A 71 0.19 23.35 -0.16
C ASN A 71 -0.45 24.40 -1.09
N GLN A 72 -1.67 24.85 -0.78
CA GLN A 72 -2.32 25.95 -1.52
C GLN A 72 -1.67 27.32 -1.22
N GLY A 73 -0.98 27.46 -0.08
CA GLY A 73 -0.53 28.73 0.48
C GLY A 73 -1.63 29.38 1.30
N LEU A 74 -1.33 29.94 2.47
CA LEU A 74 -2.36 30.43 3.40
C LEU A 74 -2.87 31.82 3.01
N GLU A 75 -4.18 32.03 3.09
CA GLU A 75 -4.81 33.36 3.06
C GLU A 75 -5.12 33.85 4.48
N HIS A 76 -5.35 35.16 4.66
CA HIS A 76 -5.51 35.79 5.98
C HIS A 76 -6.60 35.13 6.86
N GLY A 77 -7.71 34.70 6.25
CA GLY A 77 -8.78 33.96 6.96
C GLY A 77 -8.36 32.56 7.41
N GLU A 78 -7.51 31.89 6.63
CA GLU A 78 -6.96 30.56 6.92
C GLU A 78 -5.86 30.63 7.97
N GLU A 79 -5.03 31.67 7.99
CA GLU A 79 -4.01 31.90 9.03
C GLU A 79 -4.63 31.91 10.43
N ARG A 80 -5.79 32.58 10.58
CA ARG A 80 -6.53 32.59 11.85
C ARG A 80 -7.03 31.20 12.22
N LEU A 81 -7.49 30.41 11.25
CA LEU A 81 -7.92 29.03 11.48
C LEU A 81 -6.74 28.14 11.90
N VAL A 82 -5.58 28.27 11.25
CA VAL A 82 -4.35 27.57 11.63
C VAL A 82 -3.98 27.91 13.07
N ARG A 83 -4.00 29.19 13.46
CA ARG A 83 -3.76 29.61 14.86
C ARG A 83 -4.76 29.01 15.85
N VAL A 84 -6.02 28.85 15.48
CA VAL A 84 -7.03 28.22 16.35
C VAL A 84 -6.78 26.71 16.47
N MET A 85 -6.49 26.03 15.36
CA MET A 85 -6.14 24.60 15.38
C MET A 85 -4.90 24.33 16.21
N THR A 86 -3.92 25.24 16.17
CA THR A 86 -2.69 25.11 16.95
C THR A 86 -2.90 25.44 18.44
N ARG A 87 -3.73 26.44 18.77
CA ARG A 87 -4.04 26.81 20.17
C ARG A 87 -5.03 25.87 20.88
N SER A 88 -5.98 25.26 20.17
CA SER A 88 -6.95 24.37 20.81
C SER A 88 -6.31 23.09 21.39
N ALA A 89 -5.11 22.79 20.91
CA ALA A 89 -4.24 21.73 21.39
C ALA A 89 -3.76 22.01 22.83
N THR A 90 -3.33 23.26 23.09
CA THR A 90 -2.78 23.69 24.38
C THR A 90 -3.82 23.81 25.50
N ASP A 91 -5.08 24.11 25.15
CA ASP A 91 -6.15 24.30 26.14
C ASP A 91 -6.58 22.98 26.85
N TYR A 92 -6.27 21.81 26.27
CA TYR A 92 -6.70 20.52 26.81
C TYR A 92 -5.97 20.12 28.12
N ASN A 93 -4.83 20.75 28.44
CA ASN A 93 -3.99 20.42 29.60
C ASN A 93 -3.85 21.55 30.65
N ASN A 94 -4.57 22.67 30.49
CA ASN A 94 -4.36 23.88 31.30
C ASN A 94 -4.77 23.79 32.78
N ASN A 95 -5.26 22.65 33.27
CA ASN A 95 -5.44 22.44 34.71
C ASN A 95 -4.19 21.90 35.42
N THR A 96 -3.07 21.65 34.72
CA THR A 96 -1.87 21.04 35.35
C THR A 96 -0.49 21.51 34.83
N ILE A 97 -0.38 22.45 33.88
CA ILE A 97 0.92 22.84 33.29
C ILE A 97 1.34 24.27 33.72
N PRO A 98 2.59 24.49 34.20
CA PRO A 98 3.10 25.83 34.52
C PRO A 98 3.36 26.67 33.25
N PRO A 99 3.22 28.01 33.33
CA PRO A 99 3.37 28.91 32.18
C PRO A 99 4.79 28.87 31.59
N THR A 100 4.86 28.89 30.26
CA THR A 100 6.11 28.90 29.47
C THR A 100 6.94 30.18 29.75
N PRO A 101 8.28 30.11 29.85
CA PRO A 101 9.13 31.29 30.05
C PRO A 101 9.10 32.24 28.84
N LYS A 102 8.85 33.53 29.06
CA LYS A 102 8.73 34.59 28.03
C LYS A 102 9.97 34.83 27.13
N LYS A 103 11.08 34.10 27.30
CA LYS A 103 12.39 34.42 26.69
C LYS A 103 12.73 33.64 25.41
N THR A 104 11.98 32.62 25.03
CA THR A 104 12.37 31.65 24.00
C THR A 104 11.72 31.86 22.62
N ALA A 105 10.51 32.44 22.58
CA ALA A 105 9.80 32.81 21.34
C ALA A 105 10.61 33.63 20.30
N PRO A 106 11.57 34.52 20.66
CA PRO A 106 12.40 35.24 19.69
C PRO A 106 13.42 34.36 18.95
N ILE A 107 13.83 33.22 19.53
CA ILE A 107 14.89 32.34 19.00
C ILE A 107 14.34 31.46 17.85
N LEU A 108 13.15 30.88 18.03
CA LEU A 108 12.46 30.12 16.98
C LEU A 108 12.07 31.00 15.78
N ALA A 109 11.71 32.26 16.03
CA ALA A 109 11.42 33.25 14.99
C ALA A 109 12.65 33.59 14.12
N LYS A 110 13.87 33.47 14.64
CA LYS A 110 15.13 33.68 13.89
C LYS A 110 15.60 32.43 13.14
N ALA A 111 15.37 31.23 13.68
CA ALA A 111 15.82 29.98 13.06
C ALA A 111 14.97 29.55 11.86
N PHE A 112 13.70 29.99 11.80
CA PHE A 112 12.74 29.62 10.77
C PHE A 112 12.00 30.85 10.22
N PRO A 113 12.68 31.72 9.45
CA PRO A 113 12.12 33.00 8.99
C PRO A 113 11.03 32.84 7.92
N SER A 114 10.92 31.66 7.29
CA SER A 114 9.85 31.37 6.32
C SER A 114 8.53 31.06 7.04
N TYR A 115 7.57 31.97 6.85
CA TYR A 115 6.26 32.07 7.49
C TYR A 115 5.46 30.74 7.67
N PRO A 116 5.50 29.74 6.76
CA PRO A 116 4.68 28.52 6.90
C PRO A 116 5.25 27.49 7.88
N ALA A 117 6.59 27.35 7.96
CA ALA A 117 7.25 26.34 8.78
C ALA A 117 7.23 26.69 10.28
N LYS A 118 7.30 27.99 10.57
CA LYS A 118 7.22 28.53 11.92
C LYS A 118 5.96 28.05 12.66
N TYR A 119 4.79 28.03 12.01
CA TYR A 119 3.56 27.58 12.69
C TYR A 119 3.52 26.08 13.01
N VAL A 120 4.14 25.24 12.18
CA VAL A 120 4.19 23.79 12.40
C VAL A 120 5.14 23.48 13.55
N LEU A 121 6.31 24.12 13.56
CA LEU A 121 7.32 23.94 14.60
C LEU A 121 6.92 24.63 15.92
N ASP A 122 6.47 25.89 15.87
CA ASP A 122 5.96 26.60 17.06
C ASP A 122 4.80 25.84 17.69
N TRP A 123 4.05 25.04 16.94
CA TRP A 123 3.01 24.20 17.50
C TRP A 123 3.54 22.89 18.07
N LEU A 124 4.36 22.16 17.31
CA LEU A 124 4.97 20.90 17.75
C LEU A 124 5.84 21.08 19.00
N LEU A 125 6.45 22.27 19.16
CA LEU A 125 7.33 22.59 20.27
C LEU A 125 6.60 23.20 21.49
N TYR A 126 5.33 23.61 21.36
CA TYR A 126 4.60 24.35 22.42
C TYR A 126 3.58 23.49 23.19
N GLU A 127 3.15 22.33 22.67
CA GLU A 127 2.27 21.43 23.44
C GLU A 127 2.97 20.77 24.64
N ASP A 128 4.29 20.71 24.65
CA ASP A 128 5.10 20.16 25.74
C ASP A 128 6.28 21.12 25.98
N ASN A 129 6.22 22.01 26.97
CA ASN A 129 7.31 22.95 27.37
C ASN A 129 8.73 22.32 27.44
N ALA A 130 8.85 20.99 27.39
CA ALA A 130 10.07 20.23 27.21
C ALA A 130 10.77 20.44 25.84
N TYR A 131 10.04 20.66 24.75
CA TYR A 131 10.63 20.68 23.39
C TYR A 131 11.48 21.92 23.12
N GLU A 132 11.14 23.09 23.66
CA GLU A 132 11.84 24.34 23.37
C GLU A 132 13.20 24.44 24.11
N VAL A 133 13.25 23.94 25.36
CA VAL A 133 14.50 23.76 26.11
C VAL A 133 15.35 22.69 25.43
N CYS A 134 14.76 21.56 25.03
CA CYS A 134 15.47 20.49 24.32
C CYS A 134 16.06 20.99 22.99
N PHE A 135 15.32 21.73 22.16
CA PHE A 135 15.75 22.08 20.80
C PHE A 135 16.96 23.04 20.79
N THR A 136 17.00 23.99 21.74
CA THR A 136 18.02 25.03 21.78
C THR A 136 19.32 24.54 22.44
N GLU A 137 19.24 23.75 23.51
CA GLU A 137 20.42 23.10 24.12
C GLU A 137 21.00 21.99 23.23
N TRP A 138 20.17 21.26 22.48
CA TRP A 138 20.67 20.16 21.65
C TRP A 138 21.45 20.55 20.43
N LYS A 139 21.01 21.61 19.73
CA LYS A 139 21.72 22.09 18.54
C LYS A 139 23.17 22.43 18.89
N SER A 140 23.45 22.73 20.16
CA SER A 140 24.77 22.99 20.71
C SER A 140 25.48 21.78 21.35
N GLN A 141 24.83 20.66 21.64
CA GLN A 141 25.40 19.59 22.50
C GLN A 141 25.47 18.18 21.91
N THR A 142 24.84 17.86 20.78
CA THR A 142 24.81 16.47 20.28
C THR A 142 25.44 16.30 18.91
N SER A 143 26.36 15.33 18.79
CA SER A 143 26.58 14.65 17.51
C SER A 143 25.23 14.12 17.04
N LEU A 144 24.70 14.68 15.95
CA LEU A 144 23.41 14.28 15.42
C LEU A 144 23.45 12.79 15.07
N LEU A 145 22.41 12.04 15.47
CA LEU A 145 22.22 10.67 15.02
C LEU A 145 22.22 10.64 13.49
N SER A 146 22.86 9.63 12.91
CA SER A 146 22.76 9.42 11.47
C SER A 146 21.33 8.99 11.10
N LEU A 147 20.94 9.17 9.84
CA LEU A 147 19.67 8.66 9.32
C LEU A 147 19.57 7.13 9.49
N ASP A 148 20.69 6.43 9.33
CA ASP A 148 20.75 4.97 9.44
C ASP A 148 20.50 4.54 10.90
N ASP A 149 21.08 5.24 11.88
CA ASP A 149 20.83 4.95 13.30
C ASP A 149 19.38 5.25 13.70
N ALA A 150 18.80 6.33 13.19
CA ALA A 150 17.40 6.68 13.44
C ALA A 150 16.44 5.62 12.89
N ALA A 151 16.72 5.09 11.70
CA ALA A 151 15.94 4.00 11.13
C ALA A 151 16.02 2.74 11.99
N VAL A 152 17.22 2.36 12.44
CA VAL A 152 17.44 1.21 13.33
C VAL A 152 16.68 1.38 14.65
N ILE A 153 16.63 2.59 15.21
CA ILE A 153 15.88 2.89 16.43
C ILE A 153 14.38 2.65 16.22
N PHE A 154 13.81 3.18 15.14
CA PHE A 154 12.39 2.97 14.83
C PHE A 154 12.06 1.50 14.53
N GLU A 155 12.94 0.80 13.82
CA GLU A 155 12.77 -0.62 13.50
C GLU A 155 12.80 -1.48 14.77
N ARG A 156 13.77 -1.27 15.66
CA ARG A 156 13.83 -1.96 16.96
C ARG A 156 12.60 -1.68 17.80
N TRP A 157 12.12 -0.44 17.78
CA TRP A 157 10.89 -0.07 18.48
C TRP A 157 9.68 -0.82 17.92
N ALA A 158 9.50 -0.84 16.60
CA ALA A 158 8.42 -1.57 15.93
C ALA A 158 8.47 -3.09 16.20
N LEU A 159 9.67 -3.66 16.28
CA LEU A 159 9.85 -5.08 16.65
C LEU A 159 9.47 -5.33 18.11
N SER A 160 9.79 -4.40 19.02
CA SER A 160 9.44 -4.51 20.44
C SER A 160 7.92 -4.49 20.69
N GLU A 161 7.13 -3.83 19.84
CA GLU A 161 5.66 -3.87 19.89
C GLU A 161 5.12 -5.29 19.69
N ASN A 162 5.80 -6.10 18.88
CA ASN A 162 5.37 -7.46 18.56
C ASN A 162 5.97 -8.51 19.51
N ASN A 163 7.08 -8.18 20.18
CA ASN A 163 7.75 -9.07 21.13
C ASN A 163 8.39 -8.26 22.27
N PRO A 164 7.77 -8.21 23.47
CA PRO A 164 8.26 -7.43 24.61
C PRO A 164 9.69 -7.78 25.06
N SER A 165 10.19 -8.99 24.75
CA SER A 165 11.57 -9.38 25.08
C SER A 165 12.64 -8.66 24.24
N HIS A 166 12.24 -7.98 23.16
CA HIS A 166 13.09 -7.08 22.37
C HIS A 166 12.95 -5.61 22.76
N ALA A 167 12.20 -5.29 23.83
CA ALA A 167 12.14 -3.92 24.35
C ALA A 167 13.52 -3.48 24.83
N PRO A 168 14.08 -2.38 24.29
CA PRO A 168 15.42 -1.99 24.63
C PRO A 168 15.47 -1.47 26.09
N THR A 169 16.58 -1.75 26.80
CA THR A 169 16.70 -1.51 28.26
C THR A 169 16.64 -0.02 28.64
N LYS A 170 15.82 0.29 29.65
CA LYS A 170 15.13 1.58 29.90
C LYS A 170 15.91 2.91 29.90
N LEU A 171 17.22 3.00 30.10
CA LEU A 171 17.86 4.32 30.31
C LEU A 171 18.45 4.98 29.04
N GLY A 172 18.97 4.22 28.07
CA GLY A 172 19.55 4.78 26.83
C GLY A 172 18.53 5.03 25.71
N CYS A 173 17.36 4.41 25.81
CA CYS A 173 16.38 4.36 24.73
C CYS A 173 15.59 5.66 24.58
N ASP A 174 15.31 6.36 25.68
CA ASP A 174 14.56 7.61 25.64
C ASP A 174 15.37 8.72 24.94
N GLU A 175 16.67 8.83 25.21
CA GLU A 175 17.52 9.81 24.51
C GLU A 175 17.64 9.50 23.02
N GLN A 176 17.91 8.24 22.67
CA GLN A 176 17.98 7.80 21.27
C GLN A 176 16.66 8.03 20.54
N LEU A 177 15.53 7.76 21.18
CA LEU A 177 14.22 7.95 20.59
C LEU A 177 13.89 9.44 20.40
N ARG A 178 14.27 10.31 21.34
CA ARG A 178 14.20 11.77 21.14
C ARG A 178 15.00 12.20 19.92
N LYS A 179 16.19 11.62 19.71
CA LYS A 179 17.09 11.96 18.59
C LYS A 179 16.49 11.50 17.27
N ALA A 180 15.92 10.32 17.24
CA ALA A 180 15.16 9.83 16.09
C ALA A 180 13.93 10.72 15.80
N LEU A 181 13.21 11.18 16.82
CA LEU A 181 12.06 12.06 16.65
C LEU A 181 12.47 13.46 16.14
N TYR A 182 13.60 13.99 16.58
CA TYR A 182 14.16 15.24 16.05
C TYR A 182 14.46 15.14 14.55
N ILE A 183 14.98 14.00 14.10
CA ILE A 183 15.18 13.73 12.67
C ILE A 183 13.83 13.75 11.95
N VAL A 184 12.80 13.09 12.48
CA VAL A 184 11.44 13.14 11.89
C VAL A 184 10.91 14.58 11.79
N LEU A 185 11.09 15.41 12.83
CA LEU A 185 10.70 16.82 12.81
C LEU A 185 11.45 17.62 11.75
N THR A 186 12.73 17.31 11.53
CA THR A 186 13.53 17.90 10.44
C THR A 186 12.96 17.51 9.07
N LEU A 187 12.57 16.24 8.89
CA LEU A 187 11.92 15.78 7.65
C LEU A 187 10.55 16.44 7.43
N VAL A 188 9.76 16.61 8.50
CA VAL A 188 8.49 17.35 8.46
C VAL A 188 8.71 18.78 7.99
N HIS A 189 9.76 19.44 8.49
CA HIS A 189 10.16 20.78 8.08
C HIS A 189 10.52 20.84 6.59
N THR A 190 11.35 19.91 6.11
CA THR A 190 11.68 19.77 4.68
C THR A 190 10.42 19.62 3.83
N LEU A 191 9.50 18.72 4.22
CA LEU A 191 8.22 18.54 3.54
C LEU A 191 7.36 19.81 3.54
N SER A 192 7.36 20.56 4.65
CA SER A 192 6.58 21.81 4.78
C SER A 192 7.04 22.90 3.81
N LYS A 193 8.34 22.92 3.46
CA LYS A 193 8.92 23.78 2.43
C LYS A 193 8.67 23.29 1.00
N LYS A 194 7.96 22.16 0.87
CA LYS A 194 7.72 21.44 -0.38
C LYS A 194 8.96 20.82 -1.01
N GLU A 195 10.06 20.72 -0.28
CA GLU A 195 11.29 20.05 -0.69
C GLU A 195 11.07 18.52 -0.72
N THR A 196 11.80 17.83 -1.60
CA THR A 196 11.72 16.38 -1.77
C THR A 196 12.68 15.68 -0.84
N LEU A 197 12.29 14.51 -0.34
CA LEU A 197 13.18 13.69 0.46
C LEU A 197 14.08 12.81 -0.43
N THR A 198 15.30 12.57 0.04
CA THR A 198 16.14 11.48 -0.45
C THR A 198 15.53 10.12 -0.10
N GLU A 199 16.03 9.05 -0.72
CA GLU A 199 15.54 7.70 -0.44
C GLU A 199 15.74 7.29 1.03
N LYS A 200 16.88 7.65 1.63
CA LYS A 200 17.17 7.37 3.06
C LYS A 200 16.24 8.13 3.99
N GLU A 201 16.02 9.42 3.74
CA GLU A 201 15.10 10.23 4.53
C GLU A 201 13.67 9.70 4.43
N ALA A 202 13.21 9.34 3.24
CA ALA A 202 11.90 8.74 3.04
C ALA A 202 11.76 7.36 3.71
N TYR A 203 12.85 6.59 3.79
CA TYR A 203 12.90 5.35 4.55
C TYR A 203 12.71 5.59 6.05
N VAL A 204 13.47 6.50 6.66
CA VAL A 204 13.33 6.88 8.08
C VAL A 204 11.92 7.38 8.38
N LEU A 205 11.41 8.28 7.53
CA LEU A 205 10.03 8.77 7.66
C LEU A 205 9.02 7.62 7.54
N GLY A 206 9.20 6.71 6.58
CA GLY A 206 8.37 5.54 6.40
C GLY A 206 8.30 4.65 7.64
N GLN A 207 9.44 4.42 8.31
CA GLN A 207 9.50 3.66 9.56
C GLN A 207 8.66 4.31 10.66
N PHE A 208 8.83 5.62 10.88
CA PHE A 208 8.02 6.38 11.84
C PHE A 208 6.52 6.32 11.52
N LEU A 209 6.17 6.47 10.24
CA LEU A 209 4.78 6.45 9.78
C LEU A 209 4.11 5.09 10.02
N LEU A 210 4.86 3.99 9.89
CA LEU A 210 4.34 2.63 10.04
C LEU A 210 4.24 2.16 11.50
N LEU A 211 4.79 2.90 12.47
CA LEU A 211 4.61 2.61 13.89
C LEU A 211 3.12 2.55 14.26
N SER A 212 2.74 1.45 14.94
CA SER A 212 1.36 1.15 15.30
C SER A 212 1.24 1.04 16.82
N LYS A 213 0.17 1.55 17.44
CA LYS A 213 0.00 1.28 18.87
C LYS A 213 -0.15 -0.24 19.07
N PRO A 214 0.59 -0.88 20.00
CA PRO A 214 0.44 -2.31 20.24
C PRO A 214 -1.02 -2.62 20.60
N ALA A 215 -1.59 -3.64 19.94
CA ALA A 215 -3.02 -3.98 20.03
C ALA A 215 -3.46 -4.49 21.41
N THR A 216 -2.54 -4.71 22.35
CA THR A 216 -2.75 -5.53 23.55
C THR A 216 -3.05 -4.75 24.84
N THR A 217 -2.97 -3.42 24.87
CA THR A 217 -3.43 -2.68 26.05
C THR A 217 -4.93 -2.46 25.94
N SER A 218 -5.72 -3.47 26.35
CA SER A 218 -7.10 -3.25 26.73
C SER A 218 -7.16 -2.05 27.70
N ALA A 219 -8.09 -1.13 27.46
CA ALA A 219 -8.14 0.19 28.09
C ALA A 219 -8.39 0.20 29.61
N SER A 220 -8.35 -0.95 30.29
CA SER A 220 -8.76 -1.09 31.69
C SER A 220 -7.65 -0.86 32.73
N SER A 221 -6.39 -0.71 32.33
CA SER A 221 -5.31 -0.28 33.26
C SER A 221 -4.71 1.04 32.79
N ALA A 222 -5.40 2.13 33.09
CA ALA A 222 -4.82 3.46 33.03
C ALA A 222 -3.65 3.52 34.03
N ILE A 223 -2.42 3.33 33.55
CA ILE A 223 -1.23 3.69 34.31
C ILE A 223 -1.36 5.19 34.63
N PRO A 224 -1.29 5.61 35.91
CA PRO A 224 -1.42 7.02 36.26
C PRO A 224 -0.40 7.86 35.48
N VAL A 225 -0.90 8.76 34.64
CA VAL A 225 -0.12 9.60 33.70
C VAL A 225 1.02 10.35 34.39
N ARG A 226 0.93 10.60 35.70
CA ARG A 226 1.91 11.38 36.47
C ARG A 226 3.34 10.82 36.49
N ASN A 227 3.56 9.51 36.34
CA ASN A 227 4.91 8.93 36.28
C ASN A 227 5.37 8.55 34.86
N ALA A 228 4.48 8.63 33.86
CA ALA A 228 4.79 8.30 32.46
C ALA A 228 5.37 9.48 31.66
N VAL A 229 5.32 10.71 32.23
CA VAL A 229 5.78 11.96 31.60
C VAL A 229 7.25 11.93 31.19
N ASN A 230 8.07 11.07 31.82
CA ASN A 230 9.50 11.02 31.53
C ASN A 230 9.89 10.05 30.41
N THR A 231 8.96 9.21 29.93
CA THR A 231 9.24 8.23 28.87
C THR A 231 8.79 8.76 27.52
N VAL A 232 9.53 8.45 26.45
CA VAL A 232 9.27 8.98 25.09
C VAL A 232 8.27 8.10 24.34
N ALA A 233 8.03 6.87 24.83
CA ALA A 233 7.07 5.93 24.28
C ALA A 233 5.64 6.50 24.09
N PRO A 234 5.03 7.21 25.07
CA PRO A 234 3.71 7.80 24.89
C PRO A 234 3.69 8.89 23.82
N LEU A 235 4.82 9.57 23.57
CA LEU A 235 4.94 10.61 22.54
C LEU A 235 4.83 10.05 21.11
N LEU A 236 5.29 8.81 20.87
CA LEU A 236 5.18 8.17 19.53
C LEU A 236 3.75 7.80 19.13
N TYR A 237 2.88 7.62 20.12
CA TYR A 237 1.46 7.33 19.94
C TYR A 237 0.57 8.47 20.44
N SER A 238 1.18 9.62 20.75
CA SER A 238 0.46 10.79 21.20
C SER A 238 -0.33 11.37 20.05
N TRP A 239 -1.20 12.30 20.42
CA TRP A 239 -1.92 13.13 19.49
C TRP A 239 -0.98 13.86 18.51
N GLY A 240 0.17 14.36 18.98
CA GLY A 240 1.19 14.99 18.13
C GLY A 240 1.74 14.05 17.05
N ALA A 241 2.00 12.77 17.36
CA ALA A 241 2.49 11.83 16.36
C ALA A 241 1.46 11.50 15.28
N GLU A 242 0.18 11.31 15.64
CA GLU A 242 -0.88 11.10 14.64
C GLU A 242 -1.09 12.34 13.76
N PHE A 243 -0.97 13.55 14.33
CA PHE A 243 -0.96 14.78 13.53
C PHE A 243 0.19 14.78 12.52
N ILE A 244 1.43 14.49 12.96
CA ILE A 244 2.60 14.42 12.07
C ILE A 244 2.36 13.39 10.96
N ARG A 245 1.81 12.21 11.27
CA ARG A 245 1.47 11.19 10.27
C ARG A 245 0.50 11.73 9.21
N GLY A 246 -0.56 12.40 9.63
CA GLY A 246 -1.55 12.99 8.73
C GLY A 246 -0.96 14.09 7.85
N PHE A 247 -0.12 14.94 8.45
CA PHE A 247 0.61 16.01 7.78
C PHE A 247 1.54 15.48 6.71
N CYS A 248 2.49 14.60 7.08
CA CYS A 248 3.49 14.05 6.17
C CYS A 248 2.84 13.33 4.98
N MET A 249 1.86 12.45 5.23
CA MET A 249 1.21 11.71 4.14
C MET A 249 0.43 12.60 3.19
N SER A 250 -0.14 13.69 3.70
CA SER A 250 -0.85 14.66 2.87
C SER A 250 0.13 15.51 2.07
N MET A 251 1.25 15.95 2.68
CA MET A 251 2.31 16.69 1.99
C MET A 251 2.99 15.88 0.88
N LEU A 252 3.28 14.61 1.14
CA LEU A 252 3.80 13.67 0.14
C LEU A 252 2.83 13.57 -1.06
N ARG A 253 1.54 13.39 -0.77
CA ARG A 253 0.51 13.27 -1.81
C ARG A 253 0.37 14.52 -2.67
N VAL A 254 0.25 15.69 -2.07
CA VAL A 254 -0.10 16.94 -2.79
C VAL A 254 1.03 17.43 -3.69
N ARG A 255 2.28 17.10 -3.35
CA ARG A 255 3.46 17.43 -4.16
C ARG A 255 3.78 16.39 -5.23
N TYR A 256 3.11 15.24 -5.19
CA TYR A 256 3.45 14.02 -5.93
C TYR A 256 4.83 13.47 -5.54
N GLU A 257 4.81 12.35 -4.84
CA GLU A 257 6.02 11.68 -4.34
C GLU A 257 6.97 11.35 -5.49
N THR A 258 8.25 11.66 -5.29
CA THR A 258 9.35 11.36 -6.20
C THR A 258 9.69 9.87 -6.19
N ARG A 259 10.49 9.42 -7.16
CA ARG A 259 10.97 8.03 -7.23
C ARG A 259 11.75 7.63 -5.96
N SER A 260 12.63 8.51 -5.48
CA SER A 260 13.41 8.30 -4.26
C SER A 260 12.51 8.17 -3.03
N GLU A 261 11.51 9.04 -2.89
CA GLU A 261 10.51 8.96 -1.81
C GLU A 261 9.75 7.63 -1.86
N TRP A 262 9.29 7.20 -3.04
CA TRP A 262 8.62 5.90 -3.21
C TRP A 262 9.51 4.72 -2.80
N ASN A 263 10.77 4.72 -3.21
CA ASN A 263 11.70 3.64 -2.87
C ASN A 263 11.94 3.57 -1.36
N GLY A 264 12.16 4.71 -0.70
CA GLY A 264 12.36 4.77 0.75
C GLY A 264 11.13 4.29 1.51
N LEU A 265 9.95 4.79 1.14
CA LEU A 265 8.67 4.38 1.74
C LEU A 265 8.37 2.90 1.47
N TYR A 266 8.69 2.38 0.28
CA TYR A 266 8.56 0.96 -0.05
C TYR A 266 9.48 0.10 0.82
N LYS A 267 10.75 0.48 0.97
CA LYS A 267 11.70 -0.21 1.85
C LYS A 267 11.23 -0.27 3.30
N ALA A 268 10.68 0.84 3.80
CA ALA A 268 10.12 0.89 5.15
C ALA A 268 8.91 -0.04 5.28
N LEU A 269 8.02 -0.03 4.28
CA LEU A 269 6.87 -0.92 4.24
C LEU A 269 7.29 -2.40 4.22
N THR A 270 8.25 -2.76 3.38
CA THR A 270 8.69 -4.14 3.26
C THR A 270 9.40 -4.65 4.50
N ALA A 271 10.05 -3.77 5.28
CA ALA A 271 10.60 -4.14 6.59
C ALA A 271 9.52 -4.59 7.59
N THR A 272 8.25 -4.19 7.38
CA THR A 272 7.10 -4.61 8.22
C THR A 272 6.35 -5.83 7.69
N VAL A 273 6.74 -6.36 6.52
CA VAL A 273 6.07 -7.52 5.90
C VAL A 273 6.39 -8.77 6.70
N ARG A 274 5.34 -9.51 7.05
CA ARG A 274 5.42 -10.88 7.56
C ARG A 274 5.31 -11.82 6.36
N PRO A 275 6.42 -12.36 5.83
CA PRO A 275 6.35 -13.07 4.57
C PRO A 275 5.62 -14.41 4.77
N LEU A 276 4.69 -14.70 3.86
CA LEU A 276 3.79 -15.86 3.93
C LEU A 276 4.53 -17.19 3.77
N LEU A 277 5.71 -17.20 3.15
CA LEU A 277 6.47 -18.41 2.82
C LEU A 277 7.77 -18.60 3.62
N VAL A 278 8.01 -17.82 4.68
CA VAL A 278 9.22 -18.06 5.49
C VAL A 278 9.11 -19.39 6.23
N LYS A 279 9.99 -20.32 5.87
CA LYS A 279 10.28 -21.54 6.63
C LYS A 279 10.75 -21.16 8.04
N ASN A 280 9.83 -21.12 8.99
CA ASN A 280 10.05 -21.26 10.43
C ASN A 280 11.17 -20.42 11.09
N ASN A 281 10.77 -19.35 11.78
CA ASN A 281 11.42 -18.93 13.03
C ASN A 281 10.80 -19.63 14.27
N PHE A 282 10.17 -20.79 14.10
CA PHE A 282 10.03 -21.73 15.21
C PHE A 282 11.34 -22.49 15.39
N SER A 283 12.28 -21.85 16.07
CA SER A 283 13.39 -22.53 16.70
C SER A 283 12.88 -23.67 17.59
N ALA A 284 13.47 -24.85 17.43
CA ALA A 284 13.51 -25.93 18.43
C ALA A 284 12.31 -26.90 18.60
N ARG A 285 11.67 -27.37 17.52
CA ARG A 285 11.21 -28.78 17.52
C ARG A 285 11.89 -29.56 16.39
N LYS A 286 12.85 -30.40 16.81
CA LYS A 286 13.75 -31.29 16.04
C LYS A 286 13.05 -32.36 15.17
N THR A 287 11.81 -32.20 14.77
CA THR A 287 11.17 -33.16 13.86
C THR A 287 11.35 -32.68 12.42
N LYS A 288 12.38 -33.21 11.73
CA LYS A 288 12.66 -33.01 10.30
C LYS A 288 11.43 -33.20 9.39
N GLU A 289 10.41 -33.91 9.86
CA GLU A 289 9.19 -34.22 9.11
C GLU A 289 8.15 -33.08 9.08
N ALA A 290 8.17 -32.15 10.03
CA ALA A 290 7.16 -31.10 10.09
C ALA A 290 7.47 -29.95 9.12
N SER A 291 8.73 -29.52 9.03
CA SER A 291 9.16 -28.35 8.24
C SER A 291 9.07 -28.53 6.72
N GLN A 292 8.90 -29.76 6.22
CA GLN A 292 8.70 -30.06 4.79
C GLN A 292 7.21 -30.13 4.37
N LYS A 293 6.26 -30.04 5.31
CA LYS A 293 4.84 -30.30 5.07
C LYS A 293 3.96 -29.04 4.95
N TRP A 294 4.53 -27.85 5.12
CA TRP A 294 3.79 -26.56 5.19
C TRP A 294 3.38 -26.00 3.83
N LEU A 295 4.15 -26.30 2.78
CA LEU A 295 3.57 -26.29 1.45
C LEU A 295 2.88 -27.65 1.29
N PRO A 296 1.59 -27.70 0.91
CA PRO A 296 1.01 -28.95 0.41
C PRO A 296 2.04 -29.56 -0.53
N SER A 297 2.36 -30.85 -0.43
CA SER A 297 3.36 -31.52 -1.28
C SER A 297 3.14 -31.35 -2.80
N LYS A 298 1.98 -30.76 -3.18
CA LYS A 298 1.61 -30.31 -4.53
C LYS A 298 1.99 -28.87 -4.89
N ILE A 299 2.35 -27.98 -3.96
CA ILE A 299 3.03 -26.73 -4.29
C ILE A 299 4.52 -27.09 -4.49
N ARG A 300 4.81 -27.89 -5.52
CA ARG A 300 6.17 -28.00 -6.04
C ARG A 300 6.62 -26.59 -6.47
N SER A 301 7.90 -26.27 -6.27
CA SER A 301 8.54 -24.99 -6.58
C SER A 301 8.68 -24.72 -8.09
N ASP A 302 8.06 -25.55 -8.93
CA ASP A 302 8.11 -25.49 -10.38
C ASP A 302 7.11 -24.49 -10.98
N HIS A 303 5.95 -24.29 -10.37
CA HIS A 303 4.94 -23.39 -10.94
C HIS A 303 5.15 -21.92 -10.55
N PRO A 304 5.09 -20.97 -11.52
CA PRO A 304 5.08 -19.55 -11.22
C PRO A 304 3.94 -19.14 -10.28
N ILE A 305 4.19 -18.11 -9.47
CA ILE A 305 3.18 -17.51 -8.59
C ILE A 305 2.71 -16.21 -9.22
N LEU A 306 1.41 -16.08 -9.38
CA LEU A 306 0.74 -14.89 -9.88
C LEU A 306 0.13 -14.12 -8.71
N ILE A 307 0.66 -12.94 -8.41
CA ILE A 307 0.08 -12.03 -7.44
C ILE A 307 -0.94 -11.13 -8.15
N LEU A 308 -2.18 -11.16 -7.69
CA LEU A 308 -3.27 -10.30 -8.16
C LEU A 308 -3.59 -9.26 -7.09
N SER A 309 -3.41 -7.98 -7.40
CA SER A 309 -3.68 -6.90 -6.45
C SER A 309 -4.67 -5.88 -7.00
N GLU A 310 -5.90 -5.96 -6.50
CA GLU A 310 -6.93 -4.95 -6.70
C GLU A 310 -6.70 -3.75 -5.76
N PRO A 311 -6.99 -2.52 -6.20
CA PRO A 311 -7.29 -1.42 -5.31
C PRO A 311 -8.12 -1.76 -4.06
N MET A 312 -7.54 -1.52 -2.89
CA MET A 312 -8.22 -1.76 -1.61
C MET A 312 -9.19 -0.64 -1.21
N ASN A 313 -9.24 0.48 -1.94
CA ASN A 313 -10.11 1.63 -1.62
C ASN A 313 -11.59 1.47 -1.99
N GLY A 314 -11.95 0.30 -2.52
CA GLY A 314 -13.32 -0.08 -2.85
C GLY A 314 -13.75 0.34 -4.25
N TYR A 315 -14.68 -0.44 -4.81
CA TYR A 315 -15.33 -0.22 -6.10
C TYR A 315 -16.82 0.02 -5.95
N THR A 316 -17.37 0.91 -6.76
CA THR A 316 -18.82 1.16 -6.82
C THR A 316 -19.46 0.56 -8.08
N LYS A 317 -18.71 0.46 -9.18
CA LYS A 317 -19.25 0.15 -10.51
C LYS A 317 -18.53 -1.02 -11.20
N HIS A 318 -17.76 -1.80 -10.45
CA HIS A 318 -16.84 -2.78 -11.03
C HIS A 318 -17.10 -4.19 -10.51
N ALA A 319 -17.20 -5.14 -11.44
CA ALA A 319 -17.16 -6.56 -11.13
C ALA A 319 -15.69 -7.00 -11.03
N PHE A 320 -15.35 -7.70 -9.95
CA PHE A 320 -13.99 -8.21 -9.75
C PHE A 320 -13.65 -9.25 -10.81
N ILE A 321 -12.73 -8.91 -11.73
CA ILE A 321 -12.23 -9.83 -12.77
C ILE A 321 -11.16 -10.78 -12.22
N THR A 322 -10.55 -10.42 -11.10
CA THR A 322 -9.40 -11.15 -10.53
C THR A 322 -9.68 -12.61 -10.22
N PRO A 323 -10.85 -13.05 -9.72
CA PRO A 323 -11.16 -14.48 -9.58
C PRO A 323 -11.08 -15.26 -10.90
N LEU A 324 -11.55 -14.68 -12.02
CA LEU A 324 -11.45 -15.34 -13.32
C LEU A 324 -10.01 -15.41 -13.78
N LEU A 325 -9.23 -14.34 -13.58
CA LEU A 325 -7.81 -14.35 -13.89
C LEU A 325 -7.07 -15.41 -13.08
N ALA A 326 -7.33 -15.50 -11.77
CA ALA A 326 -6.73 -16.50 -10.90
C ALA A 326 -7.03 -17.92 -11.40
N TRP A 327 -8.29 -18.17 -11.73
CA TRP A 327 -8.73 -19.46 -12.22
C TRP A 327 -8.14 -19.80 -13.59
N TRP A 328 -8.21 -18.87 -14.54
CA TRP A 328 -7.66 -19.05 -15.87
C TRP A 328 -6.15 -19.30 -15.84
N SER A 329 -5.40 -18.51 -15.06
CA SER A 329 -3.96 -18.71 -14.90
C SER A 329 -3.62 -20.02 -14.19
N THR A 330 -4.46 -20.49 -13.27
CA THR A 330 -4.26 -21.77 -12.58
C THR A 330 -4.49 -22.96 -13.50
N GLU A 331 -5.61 -22.97 -14.21
CA GLU A 331 -6.00 -24.08 -15.08
C GLU A 331 -5.13 -24.18 -16.33
N TYR A 332 -4.77 -23.04 -16.93
CA TYR A 332 -4.20 -23.02 -18.28
C TYR A 332 -2.73 -22.64 -18.33
N LEU A 333 -2.32 -21.67 -17.53
CA LEU A 333 -0.90 -21.27 -17.45
C LEU A 333 -0.13 -22.06 -16.39
N ARG A 334 -0.81 -22.96 -15.66
CA ARG A 334 -0.24 -23.70 -14.53
C ARG A 334 0.46 -22.78 -13.52
N MET A 335 -0.10 -21.60 -13.29
CA MET A 335 0.39 -20.65 -12.28
C MET A 335 -0.41 -20.81 -10.98
N LYS A 336 0.16 -20.39 -9.86
CA LYS A 336 -0.58 -20.35 -8.59
C LYS A 336 -0.97 -18.92 -8.28
N ALA A 337 -2.26 -18.63 -8.20
CA ALA A 337 -2.72 -17.28 -7.93
C ALA A 337 -2.76 -16.95 -6.44
N VAL A 338 -2.31 -15.74 -6.07
CA VAL A 338 -2.41 -15.15 -4.73
C VAL A 338 -3.07 -13.78 -4.86
N HIS A 339 -4.26 -13.62 -4.29
CA HIS A 339 -4.94 -12.33 -4.20
C HIS A 339 -4.42 -11.55 -3.01
N LEU A 340 -3.95 -10.33 -3.23
CA LEU A 340 -3.72 -9.39 -2.13
C LEU A 340 -5.02 -8.65 -1.86
N THR A 341 -5.46 -8.68 -0.61
CA THR A 341 -6.68 -8.00 -0.20
C THR A 341 -6.53 -7.32 1.15
N GLY A 342 -7.49 -6.46 1.50
CA GLY A 342 -7.47 -5.73 2.75
C GLY A 342 -8.80 -5.03 2.99
N SER A 343 -9.01 -4.58 4.22
CA SER A 343 -10.20 -3.81 4.60
C SER A 343 -10.21 -2.45 3.91
N ASN A 344 -11.40 -1.92 3.58
CA ASN A 344 -11.51 -0.66 2.85
C ASN A 344 -10.99 0.55 3.66
N PRO A 345 -9.88 1.19 3.26
CA PRO A 345 -9.33 2.38 3.92
C PRO A 345 -9.98 3.69 3.42
N GLY A 346 -10.93 3.62 2.49
CA GLY A 346 -11.48 4.76 1.77
C GLY A 346 -10.54 5.27 0.67
N PRO A 347 -10.92 6.34 -0.06
CA PRO A 347 -12.10 7.16 0.18
C PRO A 347 -13.29 6.86 -0.72
N LYS A 348 -13.26 5.79 -1.53
CA LYS A 348 -14.39 5.41 -2.37
C LYS A 348 -15.45 4.61 -1.61
N PHE A 349 -15.07 3.97 -0.50
CA PHE A 349 -15.97 3.25 0.41
C PHE A 349 -16.85 2.17 -0.24
N GLY A 350 -16.58 1.80 -1.50
CA GLY A 350 -17.25 0.69 -2.17
C GLY A 350 -16.73 -0.69 -1.73
N PHE A 351 -17.16 -1.74 -2.41
CA PHE A 351 -16.73 -3.10 -2.05
C PHE A 351 -15.28 -3.35 -2.39
N THR A 352 -14.56 -4.02 -1.50
CA THR A 352 -13.21 -4.54 -1.72
C THR A 352 -13.26 -6.02 -2.08
N PHE A 353 -12.14 -6.56 -2.57
CA PHE A 353 -12.05 -7.99 -2.83
C PHE A 353 -12.23 -8.81 -1.53
N LYS A 354 -11.86 -8.26 -0.38
CA LYS A 354 -12.05 -8.89 0.93
C LYS A 354 -13.53 -9.01 1.28
N ASP A 355 -14.31 -7.97 0.98
CA ASP A 355 -15.76 -7.98 1.20
C ASP A 355 -16.44 -9.04 0.33
N LEU A 356 -16.02 -9.17 -0.93
CA LEU A 356 -16.48 -10.25 -1.83
C LEU A 356 -16.06 -11.64 -1.32
N ALA A 357 -14.80 -11.81 -0.92
CA ALA A 357 -14.31 -13.08 -0.41
C ALA A 357 -15.07 -13.51 0.86
N THR A 358 -15.31 -12.56 1.77
CA THR A 358 -16.05 -12.79 3.02
C THR A 358 -17.51 -13.14 2.74
N SER A 359 -18.19 -12.41 1.85
CA SER A 359 -19.60 -12.69 1.53
C SER A 359 -19.81 -14.05 0.86
N LEU A 360 -18.79 -14.54 0.14
CA LEU A 360 -18.78 -15.86 -0.48
C LEU A 360 -18.23 -16.96 0.45
N ASN A 361 -17.91 -16.64 1.72
CA ASN A 361 -17.29 -17.53 2.70
C ASN A 361 -15.98 -18.17 2.19
N LEU A 362 -15.24 -17.45 1.35
CA LEU A 362 -13.92 -17.92 0.90
C LEU A 362 -12.93 -17.80 2.05
N PRO A 363 -12.06 -18.82 2.23
CA PRO A 363 -11.06 -18.80 3.28
C PRO A 363 -10.04 -17.69 3.02
N LEU A 364 -9.97 -16.72 3.92
CA LEU A 364 -8.87 -15.78 4.00
C LEU A 364 -7.69 -16.49 4.66
N LEU A 365 -6.49 -16.33 4.11
CA LEU A 365 -5.28 -16.82 4.77
C LEU A 365 -5.15 -16.15 6.12
N SER A 366 -5.40 -16.91 7.19
CA SER A 366 -4.85 -16.66 8.51
C SER A 366 -3.44 -17.26 8.60
N GLU A 367 -2.69 -16.90 9.65
CA GLU A 367 -1.39 -17.52 9.95
C GLU A 367 -1.50 -19.07 10.03
N GLN A 368 -2.65 -19.60 10.43
CA GLN A 368 -2.90 -21.05 10.57
C GLN A 368 -3.41 -21.72 9.28
N ALA A 369 -4.07 -20.99 8.38
CA ALA A 369 -4.72 -21.55 7.18
C ALA A 369 -3.74 -21.83 6.03
N LEU A 370 -2.56 -21.19 6.02
CA LEU A 370 -1.58 -21.31 4.94
C LEU A 370 -1.02 -22.73 4.77
N ALA A 371 -0.90 -23.46 5.87
CA ALA A 371 -0.44 -24.86 5.89
C ALA A 371 -1.50 -25.85 5.37
N ALA A 372 -2.77 -25.49 5.43
CA ALA A 372 -3.90 -26.37 5.12
C ALA A 372 -4.59 -26.03 3.79
N ALA A 373 -4.33 -24.84 3.23
CA ALA A 373 -5.00 -24.37 2.03
C ALA A 373 -4.64 -25.23 0.81
N ARG A 374 -5.58 -26.09 0.39
CA ARG A 374 -5.61 -26.54 -1.00
C ARG A 374 -5.82 -25.30 -1.85
N VAL A 375 -4.88 -25.01 -2.77
CA VAL A 375 -5.09 -23.98 -3.80
C VAL A 375 -6.35 -24.37 -4.54
N ARG A 376 -7.44 -23.68 -4.24
CA ARG A 376 -8.68 -23.85 -4.97
C ARG A 376 -8.48 -23.21 -6.34
N ASN A 377 -9.40 -23.56 -7.23
CA ASN A 377 -9.51 -22.99 -8.56
C ASN A 377 -9.48 -21.45 -8.58
N CYS A 378 -9.80 -20.75 -7.50
CA CYS A 378 -9.75 -19.28 -7.42
C CYS A 378 -8.47 -18.71 -6.76
N GLY A 379 -7.41 -19.51 -6.59
CA GLY A 379 -6.20 -19.09 -5.91
C GLY A 379 -6.34 -18.95 -4.40
N VAL A 380 -5.33 -18.33 -3.80
CA VAL A 380 -5.17 -18.12 -2.36
C VAL A 380 -5.44 -16.66 -2.02
N ILE A 381 -6.14 -16.34 -0.93
CA ILE A 381 -6.50 -14.96 -0.57
C ILE A 381 -5.67 -14.50 0.63
N ALA A 382 -4.70 -13.62 0.41
CA ALA A 382 -3.85 -13.04 1.43
C ALA A 382 -4.46 -11.73 1.95
N ASP A 383 -4.85 -11.72 3.24
CA ASP A 383 -5.35 -10.53 3.92
C ASP A 383 -4.20 -9.66 4.45
N GLN A 384 -4.22 -8.37 4.12
CA GLN A 384 -3.21 -7.39 4.53
C GLN A 384 -3.03 -7.34 6.05
N SER A 385 -4.07 -7.60 6.83
CA SER A 385 -3.95 -7.67 8.30
C SER A 385 -2.98 -8.75 8.79
N VAL A 386 -2.75 -9.79 7.97
CA VAL A 386 -1.88 -10.92 8.30
C VAL A 386 -0.46 -10.66 7.81
N PHE A 387 -0.28 -10.27 6.54
CA PHE A 387 1.06 -10.14 5.96
C PHE A 387 1.68 -8.74 6.07
N VAL A 388 0.89 -7.68 6.30
CA VAL A 388 1.40 -6.32 6.57
C VAL A 388 0.54 -5.60 7.63
N PRO A 389 0.56 -6.05 8.89
CA PRO A 389 -0.28 -5.49 9.95
C PRO A 389 -0.05 -3.99 10.15
N ALA A 390 1.17 -3.50 9.98
CA ALA A 390 1.48 -2.07 10.05
C ALA A 390 0.68 -1.26 9.03
N MET A 391 0.54 -1.77 7.80
CA MET A 391 -0.30 -1.15 6.77
C MET A 391 -1.79 -1.32 7.05
N HIS A 392 -2.20 -2.45 7.63
CA HIS A 392 -3.59 -2.63 8.06
C HIS A 392 -3.99 -1.60 9.14
N ALA A 393 -3.10 -1.25 10.07
CA ALA A 393 -3.34 -0.18 11.04
C ALA A 393 -3.61 1.18 10.38
N TRP A 394 -3.13 1.38 9.15
CA TRP A 394 -3.41 2.58 8.35
C TRP A 394 -4.82 2.61 7.75
N VAL A 395 -5.61 1.54 7.81
CA VAL A 395 -7.00 1.54 7.31
C VAL A 395 -7.83 2.62 8.01
N ARG A 396 -7.78 2.69 9.34
CA ARG A 396 -8.49 3.72 10.10
C ARG A 396 -7.95 5.12 9.80
N ARG A 397 -6.63 5.28 9.86
CA ARG A 397 -5.93 6.54 9.58
C ARG A 397 -6.31 7.13 8.22
N ARG A 398 -6.41 6.30 7.19
CA ARG A 398 -6.78 6.71 5.83
C ARG A 398 -8.23 7.14 5.70
N ARG A 399 -9.15 6.51 6.44
CA ARG A 399 -10.56 6.95 6.50
C ARG A 399 -10.66 8.35 7.10
N GLU A 400 -9.79 8.67 8.05
CA GLU A 400 -9.74 9.99 8.69
C GLU A 400 -9.09 11.06 7.79
N ILE A 401 -8.08 10.69 6.98
CA ILE A 401 -7.44 11.57 5.99
C ILE A 401 -8.34 11.85 4.78
N VAL A 402 -9.23 10.91 4.39
CA VAL A 402 -10.22 11.04 3.29
C VAL A 402 -9.63 11.23 1.88
N LYS A 403 -8.34 11.52 1.74
CA LYS A 403 -7.59 11.47 0.48
C LYS A 403 -6.78 10.18 0.41
N ARG A 404 -6.29 9.84 -0.79
CA ARG A 404 -5.49 8.63 -1.02
C ARG A 404 -4.01 8.92 -0.75
N PRO A 405 -3.42 8.55 0.40
CA PRO A 405 -2.01 8.81 0.61
C PRO A 405 -1.13 7.86 -0.22
N ALA A 406 0.20 8.06 -0.18
CA ALA A 406 1.17 7.23 -0.89
C ALA A 406 0.94 5.71 -0.67
N TRP A 407 0.56 5.33 0.56
CA TRP A 407 0.24 3.96 0.95
C TRP A 407 -0.78 3.25 0.06
N ALA A 408 -1.74 3.96 -0.51
CA ALA A 408 -2.72 3.38 -1.43
C ALA A 408 -2.07 2.74 -2.68
N THR A 409 -0.94 3.29 -3.10
CA THR A 409 -0.17 2.82 -4.25
C THR A 409 0.74 1.67 -3.82
N LEU A 410 1.46 1.85 -2.71
CA LEU A 410 2.45 0.88 -2.22
C LEU A 410 1.82 -0.45 -1.78
N GLU A 411 0.65 -0.42 -1.16
CA GLU A 411 -0.02 -1.65 -0.69
C GLU A 411 -0.30 -2.67 -1.80
N LYS A 412 -0.35 -2.22 -3.05
CA LYS A 412 -0.63 -3.09 -4.21
C LYS A 412 0.58 -3.79 -4.79
N VAL A 413 1.78 -3.30 -4.48
CA VAL A 413 3.05 -3.81 -5.01
C VAL A 413 3.84 -4.58 -3.94
N VAL A 414 3.38 -4.60 -2.69
CA VAL A 414 4.01 -5.40 -1.64
C VAL A 414 4.04 -6.86 -2.06
N ASN A 415 5.23 -7.46 -2.00
CA ASN A 415 5.41 -8.87 -2.28
C ASN A 415 5.38 -9.65 -0.96
N PRO A 416 4.30 -10.38 -0.63
CA PRO A 416 4.21 -11.12 0.62
C PRO A 416 4.96 -12.46 0.60
N ILE A 417 5.52 -12.88 -0.54
CA ILE A 417 6.14 -14.20 -0.74
C ILE A 417 7.63 -14.12 -0.42
N THR A 418 8.27 -13.06 -0.88
CA THR A 418 9.71 -12.87 -0.71
C THR A 418 10.01 -12.38 0.70
N PRO A 419 10.73 -13.14 1.54
CA PRO A 419 11.41 -12.53 2.67
C PRO A 419 12.41 -11.53 2.11
N ILE A 420 12.16 -10.25 2.36
CA ILE A 420 13.25 -9.29 2.28
C ILE A 420 14.07 -9.57 3.53
N THR A 421 15.34 -9.96 3.35
CA THR A 421 16.27 -10.00 4.48
C THR A 421 16.20 -8.61 5.09
N PRO A 422 15.71 -8.44 6.34
CA PRO A 422 15.80 -7.15 7.00
C PRO A 422 17.26 -6.75 6.90
N ILE A 423 17.51 -5.50 6.50
CA ILE A 423 18.87 -4.96 6.50
C ILE A 423 19.34 -5.21 7.92
N THR A 424 20.21 -6.20 8.12
CA THR A 424 20.59 -6.57 9.47
C THR A 424 21.17 -5.30 10.04
N PRO A 425 20.61 -4.72 11.12
CA PRO A 425 21.17 -3.52 11.69
C PRO A 425 22.63 -3.86 11.94
N ILE A 426 23.53 -3.22 11.20
CA ILE A 426 24.95 -3.38 11.44
C ILE A 426 25.08 -3.11 12.92
N THR A 427 25.62 -4.06 13.68
CA THR A 427 26.00 -3.87 15.07
C THR A 427 27.08 -2.79 15.09
N LEU A 428 26.68 -1.53 14.95
CA LEU A 428 27.51 -0.32 14.88
C LEU A 428 27.89 0.19 16.28
N LEU A 429 27.72 -0.65 17.31
CA LEU A 429 28.12 -0.31 18.67
C LEU A 429 29.41 -1.03 19.12
N ASP A 430 30.06 -1.82 18.26
CA ASP A 430 31.45 -2.18 18.49
C ASP A 430 32.35 -1.14 17.80
N GLU A 431 32.75 -0.12 18.56
CA GLU A 431 33.63 0.98 18.14
C GLU A 431 35.01 0.52 17.64
N ASN A 432 35.33 -0.78 17.72
CA ASN A 432 36.61 -1.35 17.35
C ASN A 432 36.67 -1.99 15.94
N VAL A 433 35.60 -1.99 15.14
CA VAL A 433 35.64 -2.56 13.77
C VAL A 433 35.94 -1.48 12.73
N ALA A 434 37.14 -0.92 12.82
CA ALA A 434 37.76 -0.21 11.72
C ALA A 434 38.10 -1.22 10.60
N THR A 435 37.23 -1.38 9.60
CA THR A 435 37.60 -1.68 8.19
C THR A 435 36.37 -1.69 7.27
N SER A 436 36.25 -0.60 6.50
CA SER A 436 35.11 -0.18 5.69
C SER A 436 34.91 -0.90 4.34
N LYS A 437 35.31 -2.17 4.17
CA LYS A 437 35.04 -2.93 2.91
C LYS A 437 33.96 -4.01 3.02
N LYS A 438 33.72 -4.57 4.22
CA LYS A 438 32.68 -5.58 4.43
C LYS A 438 31.27 -5.00 4.50
N VAL A 439 31.14 -3.76 4.99
CA VAL A 439 29.84 -3.08 5.12
C VAL A 439 29.25 -2.71 3.76
N GLU A 440 30.08 -2.23 2.84
CA GLU A 440 29.64 -1.91 1.47
C GLU A 440 29.24 -3.19 0.72
N ALA A 441 29.94 -4.32 0.94
CA ALA A 441 29.57 -5.64 0.42
C ALA A 441 28.28 -6.22 1.06
N ALA A 442 27.88 -5.81 2.27
CA ALA A 442 26.61 -6.19 2.87
C ALA A 442 25.43 -5.37 2.33
N TYR A 443 25.66 -4.11 1.97
CA TYR A 443 24.67 -3.23 1.33
C TYR A 443 24.50 -3.49 -0.18
N THR A 444 25.59 -3.88 -0.86
CA THR A 444 25.60 -4.18 -2.31
C THR A 444 25.54 -5.68 -2.61
N GLY A 445 25.67 -6.52 -1.59
CA GLY A 445 25.65 -7.96 -1.69
C GLY A 445 24.34 -8.42 -2.31
N HIS A 446 24.41 -8.78 -3.59
CA HIS A 446 23.45 -9.64 -4.27
C HIS A 446 23.37 -10.97 -3.52
N MET A 447 22.69 -10.98 -2.38
CA MET A 447 22.32 -12.23 -1.72
C MET A 447 21.50 -13.01 -2.73
N ALA A 448 21.95 -14.23 -3.02
CA ALA A 448 21.24 -15.17 -3.86
C ALA A 448 19.84 -15.38 -3.26
N MET A 449 18.86 -14.63 -3.77
CA MET A 449 17.45 -14.77 -3.44
C MET A 449 17.08 -16.23 -3.69
N PRO A 450 16.64 -17.00 -2.67
CA PRO A 450 16.36 -18.41 -2.82
C PRO A 450 15.22 -18.58 -3.83
N ASP A 451 15.51 -19.10 -5.04
CA ASP A 451 14.60 -19.53 -6.12
C ASP A 451 13.22 -18.84 -6.21
N LEU A 452 13.14 -17.54 -5.89
CA LEU A 452 11.97 -16.66 -6.10
C LEU A 452 11.78 -16.33 -7.58
N LYS A 453 12.36 -17.17 -8.44
CA LYS A 453 12.54 -16.99 -9.88
C LYS A 453 11.23 -16.81 -10.63
N ARG A 454 10.05 -16.88 -10.01
CA ARG A 454 8.78 -17.05 -10.73
C ARG A 454 7.59 -16.25 -10.17
N VAL A 455 7.81 -15.11 -9.49
CA VAL A 455 6.70 -14.28 -9.00
C VAL A 455 6.36 -13.18 -10.01
N ILE A 456 5.12 -13.19 -10.51
CA ILE A 456 4.58 -12.20 -11.44
C ILE A 456 3.49 -11.37 -10.75
N LEU A 457 3.51 -10.05 -10.89
CA LEU A 457 2.49 -9.14 -10.34
C LEU A 457 1.49 -8.70 -11.41
N ILE A 458 0.19 -8.71 -11.13
CA ILE A 458 -0.81 -7.97 -11.88
C ILE A 458 -1.50 -6.98 -10.95
N THR A 459 -1.40 -5.69 -11.28
CA THR A 459 -2.07 -4.62 -10.54
C THR A 459 -2.41 -3.44 -11.45
N SER A 460 -3.02 -2.40 -10.92
CA SER A 460 -3.47 -1.23 -11.68
C SER A 460 -2.83 0.06 -11.19
N ALA A 461 -2.71 1.04 -12.08
CA ALA A 461 -2.46 2.43 -11.74
C ALA A 461 -3.79 3.18 -11.57
N PHE A 462 -3.94 3.92 -10.47
CA PHE A 462 -5.17 4.68 -10.20
C PHE A 462 -5.45 5.80 -11.22
N HIS A 463 -4.40 6.26 -11.89
CA HIS A 463 -4.40 7.42 -12.78
C HIS A 463 -3.13 7.40 -13.63
N GLY A 464 -3.20 8.10 -14.77
CA GLY A 464 -2.13 8.15 -15.76
C GLY A 464 -0.73 8.45 -15.20
N PRO A 465 -0.56 9.50 -14.37
CA PRO A 465 0.76 9.87 -13.83
C PRO A 465 1.43 8.83 -12.92
N TYR A 466 0.68 7.82 -12.45
CA TYR A 466 1.21 6.78 -11.57
C TYR A 466 1.55 5.51 -12.34
N PHE A 467 1.30 5.46 -13.64
CA PHE A 467 1.56 4.27 -14.45
C PHE A 467 3.03 3.88 -14.46
N GLU A 468 3.92 4.82 -14.82
CA GLU A 468 5.37 4.62 -14.77
C GLU A 468 5.85 4.32 -13.34
N LYS A 469 5.29 5.04 -12.35
CA LYS A 469 5.64 4.86 -10.94
C LYS A 469 5.31 3.45 -10.44
N MET A 470 4.18 2.88 -10.85
CA MET A 470 3.81 1.50 -10.53
C MET A 470 4.73 0.49 -11.20
N CYS A 471 5.19 0.74 -12.43
CA CYS A 471 6.18 -0.10 -13.11
C CYS A 471 7.51 -0.07 -12.36
N ASP A 472 8.01 1.13 -12.01
CA ASP A 472 9.21 1.32 -11.19
C ASP A 472 9.14 0.62 -9.84
N LEU A 473 7.99 0.72 -9.16
CA LEU A 473 7.75 0.03 -7.90
C LEU A 473 7.75 -1.49 -8.07
N ALA A 474 7.16 -2.02 -9.14
CA ALA A 474 7.19 -3.45 -9.43
C ALA A 474 8.62 -3.97 -9.69
N ARG A 475 9.46 -3.18 -10.38
CA ARG A 475 10.89 -3.50 -10.55
C ARG A 475 11.63 -3.48 -9.21
N THR A 476 11.38 -2.45 -8.41
CA THR A 476 12.00 -2.27 -7.08
C THR A 476 11.58 -3.39 -6.12
N ALA A 477 10.34 -3.85 -6.22
CA ALA A 477 9.81 -5.00 -5.50
C ALA A 477 10.40 -6.35 -5.93
N GLY A 478 11.20 -6.36 -7.00
CA GLY A 478 11.91 -7.55 -7.47
C GLY A 478 11.03 -8.60 -8.15
N TYR A 479 9.86 -8.22 -8.67
CA TYR A 479 9.03 -9.15 -9.44
C TYR A 479 9.74 -9.57 -10.73
N VAL A 480 9.64 -10.85 -11.10
CA VAL A 480 10.26 -11.36 -12.33
C VAL A 480 9.49 -10.90 -13.56
N GLY A 481 8.17 -10.78 -13.43
CA GLY A 481 7.34 -10.08 -14.41
C GLY A 481 6.27 -9.25 -13.72
N TYR A 482 5.72 -8.27 -14.43
CA TYR A 482 4.57 -7.52 -13.96
C TYR A 482 3.66 -7.14 -15.12
N ILE A 483 2.39 -6.90 -14.82
CA ILE A 483 1.42 -6.27 -15.69
C ILE A 483 0.79 -5.13 -14.89
N ILE A 484 1.03 -3.90 -15.34
CA ILE A 484 0.38 -2.71 -14.78
C ILE A 484 -0.75 -2.30 -15.71
N VAL A 485 -1.94 -2.13 -15.15
CA VAL A 485 -3.14 -1.72 -15.89
C VAL A 485 -3.36 -0.23 -15.76
N GLN A 486 -3.51 0.44 -16.90
CA GLN A 486 -3.96 1.82 -17.00
C GLN A 486 -5.40 1.83 -17.54
N TRP A 487 -6.18 2.80 -17.05
CA TRP A 487 -7.55 3.03 -17.50
C TRP A 487 -8.55 1.89 -17.25
N GLY A 488 -8.21 0.93 -16.40
CA GLY A 488 -9.20 0.01 -15.87
C GLY A 488 -10.35 0.75 -15.19
N THR A 489 -11.51 0.13 -15.14
CA THR A 489 -12.72 0.70 -14.56
C THR A 489 -12.44 1.15 -13.13
N GLU A 490 -12.75 2.42 -12.84
CA GLU A 490 -12.47 3.01 -11.53
C GLU A 490 -11.00 3.03 -11.07
N GLY A 491 -10.06 2.76 -11.98
CA GLY A 491 -8.63 2.57 -11.68
C GLY A 491 -8.30 1.16 -11.20
N GLY A 492 -9.17 0.18 -11.48
CA GLY A 492 -9.00 -1.23 -11.16
C GLY A 492 -8.42 -2.08 -12.28
N LEU A 493 -8.63 -3.40 -12.18
CA LEU A 493 -8.11 -4.39 -13.13
C LEU A 493 -9.06 -4.76 -14.27
N GLY A 494 -10.36 -4.48 -14.20
CA GLY A 494 -11.24 -4.82 -15.32
C GLY A 494 -11.34 -3.72 -16.37
N ALA A 495 -11.78 -4.13 -17.55
CA ALA A 495 -11.98 -3.26 -18.69
C ALA A 495 -13.28 -2.44 -18.57
N THR A 496 -13.41 -1.46 -19.45
CA THR A 496 -14.63 -0.68 -19.69
C THR A 496 -14.82 -0.58 -21.20
N LEU A 497 -16.07 -0.47 -21.66
CA LEU A 497 -16.35 -0.26 -23.08
C LEU A 497 -16.09 1.18 -23.54
N SER A 498 -16.09 2.14 -22.61
CA SER A 498 -15.97 3.57 -22.93
C SER A 498 -14.55 4.00 -23.31
N ARG A 499 -13.54 3.16 -23.08
CA ARG A 499 -12.13 3.46 -23.39
C ARG A 499 -11.32 2.17 -23.47
N PRO A 500 -10.23 2.16 -24.24
CA PRO A 500 -9.33 1.01 -24.28
C PRO A 500 -8.73 0.70 -22.91
N LEU A 501 -8.58 -0.58 -22.62
CA LEU A 501 -7.73 -1.09 -21.56
C LEU A 501 -6.28 -1.01 -22.01
N LYS A 502 -5.44 -0.33 -21.25
CA LYS A 502 -4.00 -0.24 -21.52
C LYS A 502 -3.24 -1.06 -20.49
N LEU A 503 -2.34 -1.91 -20.94
CA LEU A 503 -1.50 -2.76 -20.11
C LEU A 503 -0.05 -2.49 -20.46
N ARG A 504 0.82 -2.42 -19.46
CA ARG A 504 2.26 -2.58 -19.66
C ARG A 504 2.71 -3.86 -19.02
N ALA A 505 3.20 -4.78 -19.82
CA ALA A 505 3.91 -5.95 -19.34
C ALA A 505 5.40 -5.62 -19.23
N GLY A 506 6.02 -5.98 -18.12
CA GLY A 506 7.46 -5.95 -17.94
C GLY A 506 7.97 -7.32 -17.53
N VAL A 507 9.14 -7.70 -18.03
CA VAL A 507 9.83 -8.94 -17.64
C VAL A 507 11.31 -8.65 -17.41
N LYS A 508 11.83 -9.15 -16.30
CA LYS A 508 13.23 -8.99 -15.92
C LYS A 508 14.10 -9.79 -16.88
N VAL A 509 14.94 -9.10 -17.64
CA VAL A 509 16.01 -9.68 -18.44
C VAL A 509 17.18 -9.90 -17.48
N ASN A 510 17.78 -11.08 -17.51
CA ASN A 510 18.97 -11.48 -16.76
C ASN A 510 18.72 -12.05 -15.35
N ALA A 511 18.63 -13.38 -15.33
CA ALA A 511 19.56 -14.19 -14.55
C ALA A 511 20.51 -15.06 -15.43
N PHE A 512 20.40 -15.03 -16.78
CA PHE A 512 21.08 -16.00 -17.66
C PHE A 512 21.73 -15.48 -18.96
N TYR A 513 21.59 -14.22 -19.39
CA TYR A 513 22.33 -13.77 -20.59
C TYR A 513 23.82 -13.53 -20.29
N PRO A 514 24.74 -13.95 -21.19
CA PRO A 514 26.16 -13.64 -21.10
C PRO A 514 26.41 -12.13 -20.97
N ALA A 515 27.38 -11.75 -20.13
CA ALA A 515 27.71 -10.36 -19.81
C ALA A 515 27.91 -9.46 -21.05
N GLU A 516 28.39 -10.02 -22.16
CA GLU A 516 28.67 -9.31 -23.41
C GLU A 516 27.43 -8.76 -24.13
N ARG A 517 26.29 -9.47 -24.11
CA ARG A 517 25.04 -8.93 -24.69
C ARG A 517 24.39 -7.88 -23.80
N THR A 518 24.55 -8.03 -22.49
CA THR A 518 24.02 -7.07 -21.51
C THR A 518 24.69 -5.71 -21.67
N ALA A 519 26.02 -5.66 -21.88
CA ALA A 519 26.78 -4.43 -22.06
C ALA A 519 26.29 -3.56 -23.24
N LYS A 520 25.84 -4.18 -24.35
CA LYS A 520 25.25 -3.45 -25.49
C LYS A 520 23.85 -2.89 -25.22
N LEU A 521 23.07 -3.53 -24.33
CA LEU A 521 21.73 -3.07 -23.95
C LEU A 521 21.76 -2.02 -22.82
N THR A 522 22.78 -2.04 -21.96
CA THR A 522 22.87 -1.18 -20.77
C THR A 522 23.72 0.08 -20.94
N SER A 523 24.44 0.26 -22.05
CA SER A 523 25.36 1.39 -22.28
C SER A 523 24.70 2.79 -22.26
N ALA A 524 23.37 2.89 -22.18
CA ALA A 524 22.62 4.14 -22.11
C ALA A 524 21.89 4.41 -20.77
N ARG A 525 22.00 3.54 -19.75
CA ARG A 525 21.28 3.72 -18.47
C ARG A 525 22.19 3.45 -17.28
N SER A 526 22.27 4.41 -16.37
CA SER A 526 23.11 4.36 -15.16
C SER A 526 22.88 3.08 -14.35
N SER A 527 24.00 2.49 -13.92
CA SER A 527 24.20 1.24 -13.19
C SER A 527 23.17 0.90 -12.11
N THR A 528 22.83 -0.40 -12.02
CA THR A 528 22.16 -1.18 -10.93
C THR A 528 20.67 -1.54 -11.06
N GLN A 529 19.89 -0.98 -11.98
CA GLN A 529 18.57 -1.56 -12.26
C GLN A 529 18.70 -2.75 -13.21
N ALA A 530 18.25 -3.93 -12.77
CA ALA A 530 18.06 -5.05 -13.68
C ALA A 530 17.28 -4.57 -14.91
N ALA A 531 17.77 -4.90 -16.11
CA ALA A 531 17.09 -4.50 -17.33
C ALA A 531 15.74 -5.21 -17.38
N TYR A 532 14.65 -4.46 -17.51
CA TYR A 532 13.34 -5.03 -17.84
C TYR A 532 13.10 -4.79 -19.32
N LEU A 533 12.67 -5.84 -20.04
CA LEU A 533 11.98 -5.67 -21.31
C LEU A 533 10.55 -5.27 -20.99
N GLU A 534 10.01 -4.34 -21.74
CA GLU A 534 8.63 -3.90 -21.58
C GLU A 534 7.89 -3.88 -22.90
N GLN A 535 6.60 -4.20 -22.84
CA GLN A 535 5.69 -4.15 -23.97
C GLN A 535 4.37 -3.53 -23.52
N ASP A 536 3.91 -2.54 -24.28
CA ASP A 536 2.58 -1.97 -24.12
C ASP A 536 1.57 -2.75 -24.96
N PHE A 537 0.41 -3.01 -24.36
CA PHE A 537 -0.76 -3.61 -24.98
C PHE A 537 -1.93 -2.65 -24.83
N THR A 538 -2.70 -2.45 -25.90
CA THR A 538 -3.92 -1.64 -25.87
C THR A 538 -5.05 -2.47 -26.45
N MET A 539 -6.05 -2.77 -25.63
CA MET A 539 -7.21 -3.57 -26.02
C MET A 539 -8.47 -2.71 -25.93
N SER A 540 -9.20 -2.57 -27.02
CA SER A 540 -10.46 -1.84 -27.07
C SER A 540 -11.59 -2.76 -27.50
N TYR A 541 -12.84 -2.34 -27.25
CA TYR A 541 -14.00 -3.04 -27.77
C TYR A 541 -13.98 -3.15 -29.30
N LYS A 542 -13.41 -2.14 -29.99
CA LYS A 542 -13.25 -2.15 -31.45
C LYS A 542 -12.26 -3.21 -31.92
N ASP A 543 -11.35 -3.64 -31.06
CA ASP A 543 -10.39 -4.71 -31.38
C ASP A 543 -11.02 -6.10 -31.25
N ILE A 544 -12.21 -6.23 -30.63
CA ILE A 544 -12.97 -7.50 -30.60
C ILE A 544 -13.52 -7.84 -32.00
N ASP A 545 -13.46 -6.89 -32.95
CA ASP A 545 -13.73 -7.20 -34.35
C ASP A 545 -12.66 -8.17 -34.87
N TYR A 546 -13.11 -9.41 -35.12
CA TYR A 546 -12.31 -10.63 -35.32
C TYR A 546 -11.05 -10.51 -36.20
N PRO A 547 -11.01 -9.70 -37.28
CA PRO A 547 -9.85 -9.65 -38.18
C PRO A 547 -8.59 -9.07 -37.54
N ARG A 548 -8.69 -8.05 -36.67
CA ARG A 548 -7.51 -7.33 -36.13
C ARG A 548 -6.91 -8.03 -34.92
N VAL A 549 -7.76 -8.69 -34.14
CA VAL A 549 -7.37 -9.67 -33.12
C VAL A 549 -6.50 -10.77 -33.76
N ARG A 550 -6.88 -11.30 -34.94
CA ARG A 550 -6.05 -12.27 -35.67
C ARG A 550 -4.66 -11.75 -36.05
N GLU A 551 -4.51 -10.48 -36.44
CA GLU A 551 -3.19 -9.90 -36.78
C GLU A 551 -2.26 -9.80 -35.56
N VAL A 552 -2.77 -9.34 -34.41
CA VAL A 552 -2.00 -9.30 -33.15
C VAL A 552 -1.64 -10.71 -32.67
N TYR A 553 -2.52 -11.68 -32.92
CA TYR A 553 -2.32 -13.10 -32.57
C TYR A 553 -1.48 -13.89 -33.60
N ALA A 554 -1.35 -13.43 -34.84
CA ALA A 554 -0.55 -14.08 -35.88
C ALA A 554 0.95 -14.16 -35.50
N HIS A 555 1.42 -13.29 -34.61
CA HIS A 555 2.80 -13.28 -34.11
C HIS A 555 3.05 -14.18 -32.88
N ILE A 556 2.02 -14.76 -32.26
CA ILE A 556 2.13 -15.49 -30.98
C ILE A 556 1.39 -16.83 -31.05
N ASN A 557 1.66 -17.71 -32.03
CA ASN A 557 1.10 -19.09 -32.10
C ASN A 557 -0.39 -19.23 -31.65
N ALA A 558 -1.23 -18.23 -31.96
CA ALA A 558 -2.45 -17.95 -31.18
C ALA A 558 -3.76 -18.26 -31.89
N ASP A 559 -3.70 -18.91 -33.05
CA ASP A 559 -4.91 -19.52 -33.62
C ASP A 559 -5.45 -20.61 -32.68
N GLU A 560 -4.58 -21.26 -31.90
CA GLU A 560 -4.97 -22.11 -30.76
C GLU A 560 -5.49 -21.29 -29.58
N ASN A 561 -4.83 -20.22 -29.16
CA ASN A 561 -5.23 -19.41 -27.99
C ASN A 561 -6.56 -18.68 -28.17
N ALA A 562 -6.86 -18.15 -29.36
CA ALA A 562 -8.14 -17.49 -29.65
C ALA A 562 -9.29 -18.50 -29.72
N ARG A 563 -9.12 -19.60 -30.48
CA ARG A 563 -10.07 -20.72 -30.47
C ARG A 563 -10.23 -21.32 -29.08
N PHE A 564 -9.17 -21.28 -28.28
CA PHE A 564 -9.16 -21.73 -26.91
C PHE A 564 -9.94 -20.80 -25.98
N VAL A 565 -9.83 -19.47 -26.10
CA VAL A 565 -10.68 -18.54 -25.34
C VAL A 565 -12.15 -18.74 -25.69
N ASP A 566 -12.46 -18.95 -26.97
CA ASP A 566 -13.84 -19.21 -27.41
C ASP A 566 -14.34 -20.59 -26.96
N HIS A 567 -13.52 -21.65 -27.09
CA HIS A 567 -13.82 -22.99 -26.57
C HIS A 567 -13.88 -23.02 -25.04
N TRP A 568 -13.13 -22.15 -24.38
CA TRP A 568 -13.16 -21.96 -22.94
C TRP A 568 -14.49 -21.36 -22.51
N LEU A 569 -14.91 -20.26 -23.15
CA LEU A 569 -16.22 -19.66 -22.95
C LEU A 569 -17.33 -20.70 -23.21
N GLU A 570 -17.19 -21.50 -24.26
CA GLU A 570 -18.12 -22.58 -24.62
C GLU A 570 -18.15 -23.75 -23.60
N ARG A 571 -17.01 -24.20 -23.09
CA ARG A 571 -16.96 -25.25 -22.03
C ARG A 571 -17.53 -24.76 -20.71
N CYS A 572 -17.28 -23.50 -20.40
CA CYS A 572 -17.81 -22.86 -19.21
C CYS A 572 -19.32 -22.70 -19.31
N TYR A 573 -19.81 -22.32 -20.50
CA TYR A 573 -21.21 -22.35 -20.88
C TYR A 573 -21.82 -23.76 -20.75
N THR A 574 -21.14 -24.79 -21.25
CA THR A 574 -21.61 -26.19 -21.24
C THR A 574 -21.65 -26.79 -19.83
N ARG A 575 -20.68 -26.48 -18.96
CA ARG A 575 -20.72 -26.91 -17.55
C ARG A 575 -21.85 -26.21 -16.79
N LEU A 576 -22.05 -24.91 -17.01
CA LEU A 576 -23.14 -24.15 -16.39
C LEU A 576 -24.53 -24.61 -16.87
N SER A 577 -24.68 -24.93 -18.15
CA SER A 577 -25.95 -25.44 -18.72
C SER A 577 -26.29 -26.84 -18.22
N ASN A 578 -25.29 -27.71 -18.03
CA ASN A 578 -25.49 -29.04 -17.48
C ASN A 578 -25.73 -29.04 -15.95
N GLU A 579 -25.19 -28.08 -15.20
CA GLU A 579 -25.43 -27.94 -13.75
C GLU A 579 -26.74 -27.21 -13.38
N ARG A 580 -27.46 -26.65 -14.36
CA ARG A 580 -28.78 -25.99 -14.17
C ARG A 580 -29.88 -26.91 -13.64
N LEU A 581 -29.67 -28.23 -13.54
CA LEU A 581 -30.70 -29.20 -13.15
C LEU A 581 -30.60 -29.75 -11.72
N ARG A 582 -29.55 -29.46 -10.91
CA ARG A 582 -29.45 -29.99 -9.52
C ARG A 582 -28.84 -29.00 -8.52
N LEU A 583 -29.69 -28.15 -7.95
CA LEU A 583 -29.34 -27.09 -6.99
C LEU A 583 -28.74 -27.50 -5.62
N PRO A 584 -28.89 -28.73 -5.06
CA PRO A 584 -28.36 -28.98 -3.70
C PRO A 584 -26.85 -29.21 -3.60
N HIS A 585 -26.16 -29.52 -4.71
CA HIS A 585 -24.78 -30.08 -4.66
C HIS A 585 -23.73 -29.32 -5.48
N MET A 586 -23.99 -28.07 -5.87
CA MET A 586 -22.98 -27.26 -6.58
C MET A 586 -21.70 -27.13 -5.74
N SER A 587 -20.58 -27.46 -6.38
CA SER A 587 -19.24 -27.22 -5.82
C SER A 587 -19.03 -25.71 -5.57
N GLU A 588 -18.17 -25.39 -4.62
CA GLU A 588 -17.87 -24.01 -4.23
C GLU A 588 -17.33 -23.17 -5.40
N SER A 589 -16.61 -23.84 -6.33
CA SER A 589 -16.16 -23.26 -7.59
C SER A 589 -17.33 -22.85 -8.49
N ALA A 590 -18.39 -23.66 -8.60
CA ALA A 590 -19.57 -23.36 -9.41
C ALA A 590 -20.39 -22.18 -8.86
N ARG A 591 -20.39 -21.95 -7.54
CA ARG A 591 -21.02 -20.76 -6.93
C ARG A 591 -20.24 -19.49 -7.25
N LEU A 592 -18.92 -19.53 -7.12
CA LEU A 592 -18.04 -18.45 -7.54
C LEU A 592 -18.20 -18.16 -9.04
N TYR A 593 -18.26 -19.22 -9.84
CA TYR A 593 -18.49 -19.17 -11.28
C TYR A 593 -19.87 -18.58 -11.63
N LYS A 594 -20.93 -18.86 -10.87
CA LYS A 594 -22.24 -18.23 -11.08
C LYS A 594 -22.25 -16.74 -10.70
N TYR A 595 -21.49 -16.34 -9.67
CA TYR A 595 -21.38 -14.93 -9.25
C TYR A 595 -20.49 -14.09 -10.18
N VAL A 596 -19.46 -14.69 -10.78
CA VAL A 596 -18.52 -14.00 -11.66
C VAL A 596 -18.86 -14.18 -13.15
N CYS A 597 -19.48 -15.31 -13.53
CA CYS A 597 -19.93 -15.65 -14.88
C CYS A 597 -21.46 -15.57 -15.06
N ALA A 598 -22.17 -14.79 -14.23
CA ALA A 598 -23.44 -14.20 -14.67
C ALA A 598 -23.28 -13.28 -15.90
N GLY A 599 -22.05 -13.13 -16.44
CA GLY A 599 -21.79 -12.48 -17.72
C GLY A 599 -22.09 -13.33 -18.96
N ASP A 600 -22.01 -14.67 -18.90
CA ASP A 600 -22.26 -15.51 -20.09
C ASP A 600 -23.58 -16.29 -20.04
N LEU A 601 -24.34 -16.21 -18.93
CA LEU A 601 -25.61 -16.93 -18.80
C LEU A 601 -26.71 -16.49 -19.76
N LEU A 602 -26.48 -15.44 -20.56
CA LEU A 602 -27.45 -15.11 -21.58
C LEU A 602 -26.89 -14.58 -22.91
N TYR A 603 -25.64 -14.68 -23.39
CA TYR A 603 -25.31 -13.98 -24.68
C TYR A 603 -26.21 -14.40 -25.87
N ALA A 604 -26.87 -15.56 -25.78
CA ALA A 604 -27.94 -16.03 -26.67
C ALA A 604 -29.40 -15.77 -26.18
N GLY A 605 -29.61 -15.02 -25.10
CA GLY A 605 -30.89 -14.70 -24.44
C GLY A 605 -30.91 -13.52 -23.44
N LEU A 606 -29.87 -12.66 -23.37
CA LEU A 606 -29.71 -11.52 -22.44
C LEU A 606 -30.77 -10.53 -22.89
N ARG A 607 -31.79 -10.32 -22.05
CA ARG A 607 -32.84 -9.35 -22.35
C ARG A 607 -32.32 -7.91 -22.24
N ASP A 608 -31.24 -7.69 -21.48
CA ASP A 608 -30.76 -6.36 -21.09
C ASP A 608 -29.32 -6.05 -21.51
N ASP A 609 -29.06 -4.80 -21.91
CA ASP A 609 -27.75 -4.33 -22.40
C ASP A 609 -26.62 -4.40 -21.38
N ALA A 610 -26.93 -4.39 -20.08
CA ALA A 610 -25.94 -4.37 -19.00
C ALA A 610 -25.08 -5.63 -18.97
N GLU A 611 -25.70 -6.79 -19.19
CA GLU A 611 -25.02 -8.07 -19.11
C GLU A 611 -24.13 -8.29 -20.35
N ARG A 612 -24.56 -7.81 -21.53
CA ARG A 612 -23.79 -7.85 -22.78
C ARG A 612 -22.51 -7.04 -22.63
N ASN A 613 -22.67 -5.87 -22.04
CA ASN A 613 -21.55 -4.97 -21.78
C ASN A 613 -20.54 -5.56 -20.80
N PHE A 614 -21.01 -6.29 -19.77
CA PHE A 614 -20.14 -6.98 -18.82
C PHE A 614 -19.33 -8.10 -19.49
N ALA A 615 -19.97 -8.99 -20.26
CA ALA A 615 -19.28 -10.06 -21.00
C ALA A 615 -18.19 -9.52 -21.93
N ALA A 616 -18.50 -8.45 -22.66
CA ALA A 616 -17.53 -7.78 -23.52
C ALA A 616 -16.33 -7.22 -22.72
N CYS A 617 -16.56 -6.64 -21.55
CA CYS A 617 -15.48 -6.16 -20.68
C CYS A 617 -14.60 -7.30 -20.16
N VAL A 618 -15.20 -8.44 -19.78
CA VAL A 618 -14.47 -9.65 -19.35
C VAL A 618 -13.58 -10.16 -20.49
N ARG A 619 -14.12 -10.25 -21.72
CA ARG A 619 -13.37 -10.71 -22.90
C ARG A 619 -12.19 -9.80 -23.22
N ILE A 620 -12.38 -8.48 -23.25
CA ILE A 620 -11.28 -7.50 -23.46
C ILE A 620 -10.18 -7.70 -22.41
N ALA A 621 -10.57 -7.83 -21.14
CA ALA A 621 -9.63 -8.00 -20.06
C ALA A 621 -8.83 -9.31 -20.23
N LEU A 622 -9.50 -10.45 -20.35
CA LEU A 622 -8.85 -11.76 -20.50
C LEU A 622 -7.92 -11.80 -21.70
N LEU A 623 -8.35 -11.32 -22.88
CA LEU A 623 -7.50 -11.27 -24.07
C LEU A 623 -6.21 -10.45 -23.81
N GLY A 624 -6.35 -9.27 -23.21
CA GLY A 624 -5.20 -8.43 -22.87
C GLY A 624 -4.24 -9.08 -21.88
N TYR A 625 -4.77 -9.69 -20.81
CA TYR A 625 -3.94 -10.37 -19.81
C TYR A 625 -3.27 -11.62 -20.35
N THR A 626 -3.98 -12.40 -21.17
CA THR A 626 -3.42 -13.58 -21.85
C THR A 626 -2.26 -13.19 -22.74
N ALA A 627 -2.46 -12.21 -23.63
CA ALA A 627 -1.40 -11.72 -24.52
C ALA A 627 -0.17 -11.23 -23.74
N ALA A 628 -0.39 -10.47 -22.67
CA ALA A 628 0.67 -9.98 -21.81
C ALA A 628 1.41 -11.10 -21.06
N LEU A 629 0.70 -12.08 -20.49
CA LEU A 629 1.31 -13.20 -19.77
C LEU A 629 2.07 -14.14 -20.71
N SER A 630 1.50 -14.47 -21.87
CA SER A 630 2.19 -15.27 -22.90
C SER A 630 3.44 -14.55 -23.41
N TRP A 631 3.41 -13.23 -23.55
CA TRP A 631 4.60 -12.45 -23.89
C TRP A 631 5.67 -12.51 -22.80
N ILE A 632 5.29 -12.37 -21.52
CA ILE A 632 6.21 -12.51 -20.38
C ILE A 632 6.85 -13.90 -20.39
N GLU A 633 6.03 -14.95 -20.53
CA GLU A 633 6.49 -16.35 -20.56
C GLU A 633 7.45 -16.60 -21.72
N HIS A 634 7.10 -16.16 -22.93
CA HIS A 634 7.96 -16.31 -24.11
C HIS A 634 9.30 -15.58 -23.92
N LYS A 635 9.28 -14.31 -23.50
CA LYS A 635 10.53 -13.55 -23.29
C LYS A 635 11.38 -14.10 -22.16
N TRP A 636 10.74 -14.66 -21.14
CA TRP A 636 11.44 -15.30 -20.05
C TRP A 636 12.07 -16.63 -20.49
N ALA A 637 11.34 -17.46 -21.24
CA ALA A 637 11.82 -18.74 -21.76
C ALA A 637 12.95 -18.60 -22.79
N VAL A 638 12.92 -17.57 -23.64
CA VAL A 638 14.01 -17.29 -24.60
C VAL A 638 15.25 -16.69 -23.92
N GLY A 639 15.10 -16.18 -22.70
CA GLY A 639 16.20 -15.61 -21.92
C GLY A 639 16.80 -16.53 -20.86
N SER A 640 16.11 -17.62 -20.50
CA SER A 640 16.60 -18.71 -19.66
C SER A 640 17.28 -19.78 -20.50
#